data_AF-A0A916QV45-F1
#
_entry.id   AF-A0A916QV45-F1
#
_cell.length_a   1.000
_cell.length_b   1.000
_cell.length_c   1.000
_cell.angle_alpha   90.00
_cell.angle_beta   90.00
_cell.angle_gamma   90.00
#
_symmetry.space_group_name_H-M   'P 1'
#
loop_
_entity.id
_entity.type
_entity.pdbx_description
1 polymer ?
#
loop_
_entity_poly.entity_id
_entity_poly.type
_entity_poly.pdbx_seq_one_letter_code
_entity_poly.pdbx_strand_id
1 'polypeptide(L)'
;MIDKINQSLNLEEILETTVESVREFLQCDRVIIYRLLANGHGVVEKESLAPNYLSLLGMTIFDPCFPNSNILERYKQGHFSIISNINRPDIQECYAEMLRKFQVKANLVLPILITEETENKNQIDNSEINVWGLLIAHQCRENRQWEISETDLLRRLAAQTAIAIQQAQLYQYVESLNQELIDNNLFLQQEITERKRAEAEIRFLLETTQSINNTDDFHSALTIMLQSCCQLIDWDFSEAWIPNQDTNFLECSQGWCPQKPDLFECRDQIMKLIFSHNNGLPGRIFASKKSEWVEDFSTESKLAAVADLKTAFGVPIIVENKVLAILIFFNKKVLHEQLHIMQLIEAVATQLGSLVQRKQAEESLIIAEQRYHEIVENAVDGIFQTTPSGRFISANMALARMYGYSLPEELIKNTQDISRQLYVEANRRQEFISAIEVDNAVYNFESLVYRKDGNTMWISENARAVHDSQGKLLYYEGTVSNISERKIAQEALKLQKQQMQELLLNILPAKIAQRLQKGARAIADSFDDVSVLFADLVGFTEFSSNVSPIELVELLNLIFSEFDQLTQKHRLEKIKTIGDAYMVVGGLLIKQEEHLQAITNMALEMQACLDRICIQQQTSLTLRIGIHVGPVVAGVIGQTKFIYDLWGDTVNTASRMESSGIDGKIQVTSVVYQRLKEKFVFEERGEVSIKGKGNMTTYLLSTINN
;
A
#
# COMPACT_ATOMS: atom_id res chain seq x y z
N MET A 1 -20.86 -48.61 -84.95
CA MET A 1 -22.06 -47.78 -84.65
C MET A 1 -22.20 -47.61 -83.15
N ILE A 2 -22.40 -48.71 -82.41
CA ILE A 2 -22.41 -48.71 -80.94
C ILE A 2 -21.12 -48.09 -80.38
N ASP A 3 -19.95 -48.45 -80.94
CA ASP A 3 -18.68 -47.84 -80.52
C ASP A 3 -18.60 -46.33 -80.73
N LYS A 4 -19.30 -45.77 -81.73
CA LYS A 4 -19.34 -44.31 -81.95
C LYS A 4 -20.24 -43.61 -80.93
N ILE A 5 -21.37 -44.22 -80.58
CA ILE A 5 -22.31 -43.69 -79.58
C ILE A 5 -21.67 -43.70 -78.18
N ASN A 6 -20.86 -44.72 -77.87
CA ASN A 6 -20.20 -44.88 -76.58
C ASN A 6 -18.86 -44.12 -76.45
N GLN A 7 -18.41 -43.42 -77.50
CA GLN A 7 -17.14 -42.67 -77.49
C GLN A 7 -17.25 -41.26 -76.91
N SER A 8 -18.45 -40.67 -76.91
CA SER A 8 -18.68 -39.33 -76.36
C SER A 8 -19.32 -39.41 -74.99
N LEU A 9 -18.93 -38.48 -74.12
CA LEU A 9 -19.60 -38.20 -72.84
C LEU A 9 -20.45 -36.92 -72.92
N ASN A 10 -20.52 -36.29 -74.10
CA ASN A 10 -21.37 -35.15 -74.36
C ASN A 10 -22.73 -35.63 -74.85
N LEU A 11 -23.78 -35.32 -74.08
CA LEU A 11 -25.15 -35.70 -74.39
C LEU A 11 -25.58 -35.30 -75.81
N GLU A 12 -25.22 -34.09 -76.27
CA GLU A 12 -25.65 -33.60 -77.57
C GLU A 12 -25.03 -34.41 -78.73
N GLU A 13 -23.76 -34.75 -78.61
CA GLU A 13 -23.01 -35.55 -79.59
C GLU A 13 -23.51 -37.00 -79.63
N ILE A 14 -23.83 -37.57 -78.46
CA ILE A 14 -24.46 -38.90 -78.34
C ILE A 14 -25.77 -38.94 -79.12
N LEU A 15 -26.67 -37.97 -78.88
CA LEU A 15 -27.98 -37.93 -79.52
C LEU A 15 -27.88 -37.72 -81.04
N GLU A 16 -26.97 -36.85 -81.48
CA GLU A 16 -26.68 -36.58 -82.90
C GLU A 16 -26.18 -37.83 -83.61
N THR A 17 -25.14 -38.44 -83.06
CA THR A 17 -24.53 -39.66 -83.62
C THR A 17 -25.56 -40.78 -83.73
N THR A 18 -26.47 -40.91 -82.75
CA THR A 18 -27.54 -41.91 -82.76
C THR A 18 -28.53 -41.68 -83.90
N VAL A 19 -29.09 -40.47 -84.05
CA VAL A 19 -30.09 -40.24 -85.12
C VAL A 19 -29.49 -40.40 -86.51
N GLU A 20 -28.25 -39.95 -86.72
CA GLU A 20 -27.55 -40.09 -88.01
C GLU A 20 -27.27 -41.55 -88.33
N SER A 21 -26.66 -42.26 -87.39
CA SER A 21 -26.27 -43.67 -87.60
C SER A 21 -27.49 -44.56 -87.87
N VAL A 22 -28.58 -44.35 -87.12
CA VAL A 22 -29.82 -45.12 -87.31
C VAL A 22 -30.42 -44.82 -88.69
N ARG A 23 -30.43 -43.55 -89.12
CA ARG A 23 -30.99 -43.18 -90.43
C ARG A 23 -30.19 -43.79 -91.58
N GLU A 24 -28.87 -43.68 -91.51
CA GLU A 24 -27.97 -44.24 -92.53
C GLU A 24 -28.12 -45.75 -92.65
N PHE A 25 -28.22 -46.45 -91.52
CA PHE A 25 -28.34 -47.91 -91.52
C PHE A 25 -29.70 -48.39 -91.98
N LEU A 26 -30.78 -47.83 -91.44
CA LEU A 26 -32.14 -48.21 -91.83
C LEU A 26 -32.51 -47.65 -93.21
N GLN A 27 -31.72 -46.74 -93.79
CA GLN A 27 -32.05 -46.06 -95.05
C GLN A 27 -33.49 -45.50 -95.06
N CYS A 28 -33.94 -45.01 -93.91
CA CYS A 28 -35.27 -44.42 -93.74
C CYS A 28 -35.24 -42.90 -93.97
N ASP A 29 -36.40 -42.30 -94.16
CA ASP A 29 -36.49 -40.88 -94.55
C ASP A 29 -36.21 -39.93 -93.38
N ARG A 30 -36.54 -40.33 -92.14
CA ARG A 30 -36.31 -39.51 -90.94
C ARG A 30 -36.07 -40.39 -89.73
N VAL A 31 -35.11 -40.01 -88.88
CA VAL A 31 -34.97 -40.54 -87.52
C VAL A 31 -35.00 -39.38 -86.55
N ILE A 32 -35.77 -39.51 -85.48
CA ILE A 32 -35.83 -38.52 -84.41
C ILE A 32 -35.61 -39.18 -83.07
N ILE A 33 -34.99 -38.43 -82.17
CA ILE A 33 -35.07 -38.67 -80.73
C ILE A 33 -36.08 -37.67 -80.18
N TYR A 34 -37.16 -38.22 -79.64
CA TYR A 34 -38.24 -37.47 -79.01
C TYR A 34 -38.07 -37.55 -77.50
N ARG A 35 -37.66 -36.45 -76.85
CA ARG A 35 -37.46 -36.39 -75.41
C ARG A 35 -38.77 -36.10 -74.70
N LEU A 36 -39.10 -36.92 -73.71
CA LEU A 36 -40.27 -36.70 -72.85
C LEU A 36 -39.92 -35.64 -71.80
N LEU A 37 -40.83 -34.70 -71.59
CA LEU A 37 -40.75 -33.64 -70.59
C LEU A 37 -41.62 -34.00 -69.39
N ALA A 38 -41.32 -33.43 -68.22
CA ALA A 38 -42.04 -33.71 -66.97
C ALA A 38 -43.54 -33.40 -67.02
N ASN A 39 -43.99 -32.57 -67.96
CA ASN A 39 -45.39 -32.23 -68.18
C ASN A 39 -46.15 -33.25 -69.06
N GLY A 40 -45.51 -34.36 -69.43
CA GLY A 40 -46.10 -35.42 -70.27
C GLY A 40 -46.11 -35.12 -71.77
N HIS A 41 -45.68 -33.92 -72.18
CA HIS A 41 -45.40 -33.60 -73.57
C HIS A 41 -43.99 -34.06 -73.95
N GLY A 42 -43.66 -34.08 -75.23
CA GLY A 42 -42.28 -34.27 -75.64
C GLY A 42 -41.89 -33.39 -76.80
N VAL A 43 -40.58 -33.21 -76.93
CA VAL A 43 -39.95 -32.36 -77.92
C VAL A 43 -39.05 -33.22 -78.78
N VAL A 44 -38.98 -32.93 -80.07
CA VAL A 44 -37.97 -33.52 -80.93
C VAL A 44 -36.62 -32.90 -80.58
N GLU A 45 -35.85 -33.62 -79.77
CA GLU A 45 -34.56 -33.16 -79.24
C GLU A 45 -33.47 -33.23 -80.31
N LYS A 46 -33.49 -34.28 -81.14
CA LYS A 46 -32.56 -34.43 -82.27
C LYS A 46 -33.25 -35.08 -83.46
N GLU A 47 -32.82 -34.73 -84.66
CA GLU A 47 -33.39 -35.21 -85.93
C GLU A 47 -32.27 -35.46 -86.95
N SER A 48 -32.36 -36.57 -87.68
CA SER A 48 -31.65 -36.79 -88.94
C SER A 48 -32.69 -36.96 -90.05
N LEU A 49 -32.55 -36.21 -91.15
CA LEU A 49 -33.62 -36.02 -92.14
C LEU A 49 -33.12 -36.17 -93.58
N ALA A 50 -33.84 -36.92 -94.41
CA ALA A 50 -33.60 -36.99 -95.84
C ALA A 50 -34.08 -35.71 -96.55
N PRO A 51 -33.47 -35.33 -97.70
CA PRO A 51 -33.86 -34.12 -98.42
C PRO A 51 -35.34 -34.10 -98.79
N ASN A 52 -35.96 -32.92 -98.79
CA ASN A 52 -37.34 -32.63 -99.24
C ASN A 52 -38.49 -33.05 -98.28
N TYR A 53 -38.20 -33.38 -97.02
CA TYR A 53 -39.23 -33.60 -96.00
C TYR A 53 -39.25 -32.46 -94.98
N LEU A 54 -40.38 -32.27 -94.30
CA LEU A 54 -40.54 -31.29 -93.23
C LEU A 54 -39.61 -31.62 -92.04
N SER A 55 -38.83 -30.66 -91.54
CA SER A 55 -38.07 -30.86 -90.31
C SER A 55 -38.98 -30.77 -89.09
N LEU A 56 -38.79 -31.69 -88.15
CA LEU A 56 -39.51 -31.71 -86.87
C LEU A 56 -38.63 -31.26 -85.69
N LEU A 57 -37.34 -30.98 -85.90
CA LEU A 57 -36.40 -30.58 -84.84
C LEU A 57 -36.94 -29.41 -84.02
N GLY A 58 -36.90 -29.55 -82.69
CA GLY A 58 -37.37 -28.54 -81.74
C GLY A 58 -38.90 -28.40 -81.63
N MET A 59 -39.69 -29.12 -82.44
CA MET A 59 -41.14 -29.09 -82.33
C MET A 59 -41.60 -29.86 -81.08
N THR A 60 -42.45 -29.24 -80.27
CA THR A 60 -43.20 -29.94 -79.23
C THR A 60 -44.39 -30.65 -79.86
N ILE A 61 -44.37 -31.98 -79.83
CA ILE A 61 -45.44 -32.79 -80.41
C ILE A 61 -46.41 -33.16 -79.28
N PHE A 62 -47.68 -32.80 -79.46
CA PHE A 62 -48.76 -33.29 -78.62
C PHE A 62 -49.46 -34.42 -79.35
N ASP A 63 -49.37 -35.63 -78.83
CA ASP A 63 -50.16 -36.75 -79.35
C ASP A 63 -51.61 -36.59 -78.89
N PRO A 64 -52.57 -36.31 -79.80
CA PRO A 64 -53.96 -36.06 -79.44
C PRO A 64 -54.66 -37.28 -78.82
N CYS A 65 -54.08 -38.47 -78.99
CA CYS A 65 -54.62 -39.74 -78.51
C CYS A 65 -53.99 -40.19 -77.17
N PHE A 66 -52.93 -39.53 -76.70
CA PHE A 66 -52.18 -39.89 -75.50
C PHE A 66 -53.00 -39.93 -74.19
N PRO A 67 -53.86 -38.92 -73.87
CA PRO A 67 -54.49 -38.80 -72.55
C PRO A 67 -55.40 -39.96 -72.11
N ASN A 68 -55.87 -40.79 -73.05
CA ASN A 68 -56.80 -41.91 -72.80
C ASN A 68 -56.17 -43.29 -73.04
N SER A 69 -54.84 -43.38 -73.15
CA SER A 69 -54.14 -44.59 -73.57
C SER A 69 -52.97 -44.89 -72.64
N ASN A 70 -52.89 -46.12 -72.09
CA ASN A 70 -51.76 -46.58 -71.26
C ASN A 70 -50.45 -46.77 -72.06
N ILE A 71 -50.19 -45.93 -73.06
CA ILE A 71 -49.07 -46.07 -73.99
C ILE A 71 -47.73 -45.85 -73.28
N LEU A 72 -47.63 -44.87 -72.38
CA LEU A 72 -46.41 -44.62 -71.61
C LEU A 72 -46.03 -45.82 -70.73
N GLU A 73 -47.01 -46.43 -70.05
CA GLU A 73 -46.80 -47.65 -69.26
C GLU A 73 -46.40 -48.85 -70.13
N ARG A 74 -46.93 -48.96 -71.35
CA ARG A 74 -46.47 -49.97 -72.31
C ARG A 74 -45.02 -49.75 -72.72
N TYR A 75 -44.62 -48.50 -72.99
CA TYR A 75 -43.23 -48.16 -73.29
C TYR A 75 -42.29 -48.43 -72.10
N LYS A 76 -42.71 -48.14 -70.85
CA LYS A 76 -41.95 -48.53 -69.64
C LYS A 76 -41.72 -50.04 -69.55
N GLN A 77 -42.70 -50.84 -69.98
CA GLN A 77 -42.60 -52.30 -70.08
C GLN A 77 -41.76 -52.78 -71.29
N GLY A 78 -41.12 -51.86 -72.03
CA GLY A 78 -40.29 -52.18 -73.19
C GLY A 78 -41.06 -52.49 -74.47
N HIS A 79 -42.38 -52.24 -74.52
CA HIS A 79 -43.13 -52.37 -75.76
C HIS A 79 -42.68 -51.32 -76.78
N PHE A 80 -42.76 -51.66 -78.06
CA PHE A 80 -42.44 -50.77 -79.17
C PHE A 80 -43.55 -50.83 -80.22
N SER A 81 -43.67 -49.79 -81.03
CA SER A 81 -44.72 -49.68 -82.05
C SER A 81 -44.14 -49.86 -83.44
N ILE A 82 -44.74 -50.77 -84.22
CA ILE A 82 -44.40 -51.00 -85.63
C ILE A 82 -45.66 -50.74 -86.46
N ILE A 83 -45.58 -49.77 -87.35
CA ILE A 83 -46.65 -49.42 -88.29
C ILE A 83 -46.06 -49.43 -89.68
N SER A 84 -46.36 -50.48 -90.45
CA SER A 84 -45.90 -50.59 -91.83
C SER A 84 -46.68 -49.72 -92.82
N ASN A 85 -47.91 -49.35 -92.44
CA ASN A 85 -48.82 -48.49 -93.20
C ASN A 85 -49.78 -47.80 -92.22
N ILE A 86 -49.78 -46.47 -92.19
CA ILE A 86 -50.61 -45.66 -91.29
C ILE A 86 -52.11 -45.67 -91.61
N ASN A 87 -52.52 -46.13 -92.80
CA ASN A 87 -53.92 -46.16 -93.22
C ASN A 87 -54.62 -47.50 -92.89
N ARG A 88 -54.05 -48.31 -91.99
CA ARG A 88 -54.67 -49.55 -91.55
C ARG A 88 -55.82 -49.26 -90.56
N PRO A 89 -56.89 -50.07 -90.57
CA PRO A 89 -58.07 -49.83 -89.73
C PRO A 89 -57.84 -50.07 -88.22
N ASP A 90 -56.71 -50.67 -87.83
CA ASP A 90 -56.33 -50.92 -86.43
C ASP A 90 -55.63 -49.74 -85.74
N ILE A 91 -55.36 -48.65 -86.48
CA ILE A 91 -54.72 -47.44 -85.97
C ILE A 91 -55.80 -46.39 -85.68
N GLN A 92 -55.70 -45.73 -84.52
CA GLN A 92 -56.63 -44.64 -84.17
C GLN A 92 -56.48 -43.47 -85.15
N GLU A 93 -57.60 -42.97 -85.68
CA GLU A 93 -57.62 -41.93 -86.71
C GLU A 93 -56.91 -40.64 -86.27
N CYS A 94 -57.05 -40.25 -84.99
CA CYS A 94 -56.35 -39.09 -84.43
C CYS A 94 -54.82 -39.20 -84.54
N TYR A 95 -54.26 -40.41 -84.42
CA TYR A 95 -52.83 -40.69 -84.50
C TYR A 95 -52.38 -40.74 -85.96
N ALA A 96 -53.17 -41.38 -86.82
CA ALA A 96 -52.92 -41.42 -88.25
C ALA A 96 -52.93 -40.01 -88.89
N GLU A 97 -53.86 -39.14 -88.51
CA GLU A 97 -53.90 -37.74 -88.96
C GLU A 97 -52.64 -36.95 -88.56
N MET A 98 -52.16 -37.13 -87.33
CA MET A 98 -50.92 -36.50 -86.87
C MET A 98 -49.72 -36.98 -87.70
N LEU A 99 -49.59 -38.30 -87.91
CA LEU A 99 -48.52 -38.87 -88.73
C LEU A 99 -48.57 -38.38 -90.18
N ARG A 100 -49.77 -38.21 -90.78
CA ARG A 100 -49.95 -37.61 -92.11
C ARG A 100 -49.45 -36.17 -92.16
N LYS A 101 -49.72 -35.35 -91.14
CA LYS A 101 -49.20 -33.97 -91.05
C LYS A 101 -47.68 -33.94 -91.05
N PHE A 102 -47.05 -34.95 -90.45
CA PHE A 102 -45.59 -35.11 -90.45
C PHE A 102 -45.03 -35.84 -91.68
N GLN A 103 -45.89 -36.10 -92.69
CA GLN A 103 -45.58 -36.78 -93.95
C GLN A 103 -45.19 -38.26 -93.79
N VAL A 104 -45.51 -38.88 -92.66
CA VAL A 104 -45.14 -40.27 -92.34
C VAL A 104 -46.12 -41.26 -92.98
N LYS A 105 -45.61 -42.32 -93.59
CA LYS A 105 -46.37 -43.43 -94.18
C LYS A 105 -46.14 -44.77 -93.44
N ALA A 106 -44.96 -44.97 -92.88
CA ALA A 106 -44.63 -46.06 -91.98
C ALA A 106 -43.82 -45.51 -90.78
N ASN A 107 -44.05 -46.07 -89.61
CA ASN A 107 -43.52 -45.56 -88.34
C ASN A 107 -42.99 -46.72 -87.47
N LEU A 108 -41.79 -46.56 -86.92
CA LEU A 108 -41.17 -47.49 -85.99
C LEU A 108 -40.71 -46.70 -84.76
N VAL A 109 -41.28 -47.02 -83.59
CA VAL A 109 -41.08 -46.26 -82.34
C VAL A 109 -40.59 -47.18 -81.24
N LEU A 110 -39.41 -46.90 -80.70
CA LEU A 110 -38.85 -47.63 -79.56
C LEU A 110 -38.58 -46.69 -78.37
N PRO A 111 -38.77 -47.16 -77.13
CA PRO A 111 -38.45 -46.35 -75.96
C PRO A 111 -36.95 -46.35 -75.65
N ILE A 112 -36.44 -45.20 -75.23
CA ILE A 112 -35.15 -45.01 -74.58
C ILE A 112 -35.42 -45.03 -73.08
N LEU A 113 -35.08 -46.14 -72.43
CA LEU A 113 -35.38 -46.39 -71.03
C LEU A 113 -34.16 -46.11 -70.17
N ILE A 114 -34.27 -45.17 -69.24
CA ILE A 114 -33.23 -44.91 -68.24
C ILE A 114 -33.71 -45.41 -66.89
N THR A 115 -32.76 -45.83 -66.06
CA THR A 115 -33.03 -46.21 -64.69
C THR A 115 -32.74 -45.01 -63.79
N GLU A 116 -33.75 -44.48 -63.13
CA GLU A 116 -33.57 -43.46 -62.11
C GLU A 116 -33.59 -44.14 -60.73
N GLU A 117 -32.56 -43.90 -59.93
CA GLU A 117 -32.60 -44.25 -58.52
C GLU A 117 -33.45 -43.20 -57.80
N THR A 118 -34.72 -43.53 -57.50
CA THR A 118 -35.53 -42.66 -56.66
C THR A 118 -34.97 -42.67 -55.25
N GLU A 119 -34.52 -41.52 -54.74
CA GLU A 119 -34.18 -41.33 -53.33
C GLU A 119 -35.45 -41.33 -52.44
N ASN A 120 -36.15 -42.47 -52.38
CA ASN A 120 -37.06 -42.73 -51.28
C ASN A 120 -36.26 -43.38 -50.16
N LYS A 121 -35.85 -42.55 -49.19
CA LYS A 121 -35.03 -42.86 -48.01
C LYS A 121 -35.50 -44.03 -47.12
N ASN A 122 -36.52 -44.81 -47.50
CA ASN A 122 -37.03 -45.93 -46.69
C ASN A 122 -37.36 -47.23 -47.45
N GLN A 123 -37.03 -47.38 -48.73
CA GLN A 123 -37.11 -48.68 -49.41
C GLN A 123 -35.96 -48.83 -50.39
N ILE A 124 -34.98 -49.64 -49.99
CA ILE A 124 -33.93 -50.15 -50.86
C ILE A 124 -34.63 -51.10 -51.84
N ASP A 125 -34.39 -50.91 -53.13
CA ASP A 125 -34.72 -51.83 -54.23
C ASP A 125 -36.05 -51.63 -54.97
N ASN A 126 -36.34 -50.41 -55.41
CA ASN A 126 -37.13 -50.20 -56.63
C ASN A 126 -36.40 -49.20 -57.54
N SER A 127 -35.54 -49.72 -58.41
CA SER A 127 -35.07 -48.96 -59.57
C SER A 127 -36.26 -48.73 -60.49
N GLU A 128 -36.80 -47.51 -60.51
CA GLU A 128 -37.93 -47.20 -61.39
C GLU A 128 -37.41 -47.00 -62.82
N ILE A 129 -37.89 -47.84 -63.74
CA ILE A 129 -37.58 -47.72 -65.16
C ILE A 129 -38.42 -46.57 -65.70
N ASN A 130 -37.76 -45.48 -66.08
CA ASN A 130 -38.39 -44.30 -66.65
C ASN A 130 -38.15 -44.23 -68.16
N VAL A 131 -39.12 -43.69 -68.90
CA VAL A 131 -38.95 -43.43 -70.33
C VAL A 131 -38.34 -42.05 -70.50
N TRP A 132 -37.04 -41.98 -70.78
CA TRP A 132 -36.36 -40.70 -71.04
C TRP A 132 -36.83 -40.07 -72.34
N GLY A 133 -37.09 -40.90 -73.35
CA GLY A 133 -37.56 -40.47 -74.66
C GLY A 133 -37.89 -41.64 -75.57
N LEU A 134 -38.19 -41.35 -76.83
CA LEU A 134 -38.48 -42.33 -77.87
C LEU A 134 -37.50 -42.14 -79.02
N LEU A 135 -36.94 -43.24 -79.51
CA LEU A 135 -36.19 -43.32 -80.75
C LEU A 135 -37.15 -43.74 -81.86
N ILE A 136 -37.37 -42.85 -82.82
CA ILE A 136 -38.42 -43.01 -83.83
C ILE A 136 -37.81 -42.96 -85.22
N ALA A 137 -38.10 -43.97 -86.04
CA ALA A 137 -37.77 -44.02 -87.46
C ALA A 137 -39.04 -43.91 -88.32
N HIS A 138 -39.04 -43.00 -89.27
CA HIS A 138 -40.15 -42.77 -90.20
C HIS A 138 -39.74 -43.09 -91.64
N GLN A 139 -40.65 -43.74 -92.36
CA GLN A 139 -40.67 -43.74 -93.82
C GLN A 139 -41.77 -42.79 -94.28
N CYS A 140 -41.42 -41.83 -95.12
CA CYS A 140 -42.32 -40.80 -95.66
C CYS A 140 -42.65 -41.05 -97.14
N ARG A 141 -41.74 -41.70 -97.88
CA ARG A 141 -41.87 -41.94 -99.32
C ARG A 141 -42.98 -42.95 -99.66
N GLU A 142 -42.96 -44.11 -99.00
CA GLU A 142 -43.85 -45.23 -99.27
C GLU A 142 -44.17 -46.03 -97.99
N ASN A 143 -45.12 -46.96 -98.10
CA ASN A 143 -45.37 -47.92 -97.02
C ASN A 143 -44.17 -48.86 -96.93
N ARG A 144 -43.73 -49.17 -95.70
CA ARG A 144 -42.52 -49.97 -95.47
C ARG A 144 -42.84 -51.12 -94.54
N GLN A 145 -42.53 -52.34 -94.95
CA GLN A 145 -42.47 -53.45 -94.02
C GLN A 145 -41.14 -53.42 -93.30
N TRP A 146 -41.17 -53.32 -91.96
CA TRP A 146 -39.98 -53.32 -91.12
C TRP A 146 -39.51 -54.76 -90.89
N GLU A 147 -38.24 -55.04 -91.20
CA GLU A 147 -37.68 -56.37 -90.99
C GLU A 147 -37.38 -56.63 -89.51
N ILE A 148 -37.37 -57.91 -89.10
CA ILE A 148 -37.06 -58.31 -87.72
C ILE A 148 -35.63 -57.85 -87.34
N SER A 149 -34.68 -57.97 -88.27
CA SER A 149 -33.29 -57.49 -88.15
C SER A 149 -33.19 -55.99 -87.85
N GLU A 150 -34.00 -55.17 -88.52
CA GLU A 150 -34.08 -53.72 -88.34
C GLU A 150 -34.63 -53.37 -86.96
N THR A 151 -35.69 -54.06 -86.53
CA THR A 151 -36.31 -53.83 -85.21
C THR A 151 -35.39 -54.25 -84.06
N ASP A 152 -34.68 -55.36 -84.20
CA ASP A 152 -33.73 -55.84 -83.19
C ASP A 152 -32.50 -54.94 -83.09
N LEU A 153 -32.01 -54.40 -84.21
CA LEU A 153 -30.93 -53.43 -84.19
C LEU A 153 -31.37 -52.14 -83.50
N LEU A 154 -32.53 -51.59 -83.87
CA LEU A 154 -33.01 -50.34 -83.28
C LEU A 154 -33.22 -50.50 -81.78
N ARG A 155 -33.66 -51.68 -81.32
CA ARG A 155 -33.78 -52.00 -79.88
C ARG A 155 -32.42 -51.97 -79.18
N ARG A 156 -31.39 -52.56 -79.78
CA ARG A 156 -30.03 -52.50 -79.24
C ARG A 156 -29.49 -51.08 -79.20
N LEU A 157 -29.74 -50.28 -80.23
CA LEU A 157 -29.30 -48.88 -80.28
C LEU A 157 -30.03 -48.01 -79.27
N ALA A 158 -31.35 -48.20 -79.07
CA ALA A 158 -32.11 -47.50 -78.04
C ALA A 158 -31.56 -47.81 -76.63
N ALA A 159 -31.25 -49.09 -76.35
CA ALA A 159 -30.65 -49.50 -75.09
C ALA A 159 -29.23 -48.91 -74.88
N GLN A 160 -28.39 -48.92 -75.91
CA GLN A 160 -27.05 -48.32 -75.84
C GLN A 160 -27.10 -46.80 -75.69
N THR A 161 -28.02 -46.14 -76.40
CA THR A 161 -28.24 -44.68 -76.27
C THR A 161 -28.67 -44.33 -74.85
N ALA A 162 -29.55 -45.13 -74.23
CA ALA A 162 -29.94 -44.92 -72.84
C ALA A 162 -28.75 -45.00 -71.86
N ILE A 163 -27.89 -46.00 -72.02
CA ILE A 163 -26.68 -46.15 -71.20
C ILE A 163 -25.75 -44.94 -71.39
N ALA A 164 -25.52 -44.52 -72.64
CA ALA A 164 -24.66 -43.38 -72.95
C ALA A 164 -25.21 -42.06 -72.36
N ILE A 165 -26.53 -41.83 -72.43
CA ILE A 165 -27.20 -40.69 -71.80
C ILE A 165 -26.96 -40.70 -70.28
N GLN A 166 -27.18 -41.85 -69.63
CA GLN A 166 -27.00 -41.98 -68.18
C GLN A 166 -25.54 -41.73 -67.77
N GLN A 167 -24.57 -42.23 -68.54
CA GLN A 167 -23.15 -42.00 -68.30
C GLN A 167 -22.78 -40.51 -68.45
N ALA A 168 -23.26 -39.84 -69.49
CA ALA A 168 -23.02 -38.42 -69.72
C ALA A 168 -23.58 -37.56 -68.58
N GLN A 169 -24.81 -37.84 -68.13
CA GLN A 169 -25.44 -37.13 -67.01
C GLN A 169 -24.69 -37.33 -65.69
N LEU A 170 -24.28 -38.57 -65.38
CA LEU A 170 -23.51 -38.87 -64.18
C LEU A 170 -22.15 -38.17 -64.18
N TYR A 171 -21.47 -38.14 -65.33
CA TYR A 171 -20.19 -37.47 -65.48
C TYR A 171 -20.30 -35.96 -65.19
N GLN A 172 -21.28 -35.28 -65.78
CA GLN A 172 -21.55 -33.85 -65.54
C GLN A 172 -21.85 -33.57 -64.07
N TYR A 173 -22.62 -34.44 -63.41
CA TYR A 173 -22.93 -34.30 -61.99
C TYR A 173 -21.66 -34.40 -61.12
N VAL A 174 -20.83 -35.43 -61.35
CA VAL A 174 -19.56 -35.63 -60.62
C VAL A 174 -18.60 -34.47 -60.82
N GLU A 175 -18.50 -33.93 -62.04
CA GLU A 175 -17.65 -32.78 -62.35
C GLU A 175 -18.08 -31.53 -61.57
N SER A 176 -19.38 -31.26 -61.50
CA SER A 176 -19.91 -30.13 -60.72
C SER A 176 -19.60 -30.24 -59.23
N LEU A 177 -19.76 -31.43 -58.65
CA LEU A 177 -19.49 -31.69 -57.23
C LEU A 177 -17.99 -31.58 -56.90
N ASN A 178 -17.13 -32.05 -57.80
CA ASN A 178 -15.68 -31.90 -57.64
C ASN A 178 -15.24 -30.44 -57.63
N GLN A 179 -15.83 -29.60 -58.49
CA GLN A 179 -15.50 -28.18 -58.52
C GLN A 179 -15.90 -27.47 -57.21
N GLU A 180 -17.10 -27.75 -56.70
CA GLU A 180 -17.56 -27.22 -55.41
C GLU A 180 -16.65 -27.67 -54.26
N LEU A 181 -16.21 -28.93 -54.27
CA LEU A 181 -15.29 -29.46 -53.26
C LEU A 181 -13.92 -28.76 -53.31
N ILE A 182 -13.40 -28.45 -54.50
CA ILE A 182 -12.12 -27.72 -54.67
C ILE A 182 -12.24 -26.31 -54.09
N ASP A 183 -13.30 -25.59 -54.41
CA ASP A 183 -13.51 -24.22 -53.93
C ASP A 183 -13.65 -24.19 -52.41
N ASN A 184 -14.40 -25.13 -51.83
CA ASN A 184 -14.51 -25.29 -50.37
C ASN A 184 -13.17 -25.62 -49.71
N ASN A 185 -12.36 -26.51 -50.30
CA ASN A 185 -11.03 -26.81 -49.76
C ASN A 185 -10.11 -25.60 -49.79
N LEU A 186 -10.14 -24.79 -50.85
CA LEU A 186 -9.33 -23.58 -50.96
C LEU A 186 -9.72 -22.55 -49.89
N PHE A 187 -11.03 -22.35 -49.69
CA PHE A 187 -11.54 -21.48 -48.62
C PHE A 187 -11.11 -21.96 -47.23
N LEU A 188 -11.29 -23.25 -46.93
CA LEU A 188 -10.88 -23.84 -45.66
C LEU A 188 -9.36 -23.74 -45.43
N GLN A 189 -8.54 -23.90 -46.48
CA GLN A 189 -7.09 -23.73 -46.36
C GLN A 189 -6.69 -22.29 -46.01
N GLN A 190 -7.38 -21.29 -46.56
CA GLN A 190 -7.16 -19.89 -46.20
C GLN A 190 -7.53 -19.65 -44.73
N GLU A 191 -8.72 -20.09 -44.31
CA GLU A 191 -9.20 -19.94 -42.93
C GLU A 191 -8.27 -20.64 -41.91
N ILE A 192 -7.80 -21.85 -42.22
CA ILE A 192 -6.84 -22.58 -41.37
C ILE A 192 -5.51 -21.84 -41.28
N THR A 193 -5.04 -21.24 -42.37
CA THR A 193 -3.77 -20.50 -42.38
C THR A 193 -3.85 -19.25 -41.52
N GLU A 194 -4.95 -18.49 -41.60
CA GLU A 194 -5.19 -17.33 -40.74
C GLU A 194 -5.30 -17.72 -39.28
N ARG A 195 -6.08 -18.77 -38.98
CA ARG A 195 -6.23 -19.28 -37.62
C ARG A 195 -4.90 -19.75 -37.02
N LYS A 196 -4.08 -20.49 -37.78
CA LYS A 196 -2.76 -20.94 -37.32
C LYS A 196 -1.83 -19.78 -36.98
N ARG A 197 -1.91 -18.66 -37.72
CA ARG A 197 -1.13 -17.45 -37.42
C ARG A 197 -1.59 -16.81 -36.11
N ALA A 198 -2.89 -16.56 -35.95
CA ALA A 198 -3.43 -15.98 -34.72
C ALA A 198 -3.12 -16.85 -33.48
N GLU A 199 -3.20 -18.18 -33.60
CA GLU A 199 -2.84 -19.10 -32.52
C GLU A 199 -1.35 -19.03 -32.15
N ALA A 200 -0.45 -18.84 -33.12
CA ALA A 200 0.99 -18.69 -32.86
C ALA A 200 1.31 -17.37 -32.14
N GLU A 201 0.64 -16.28 -32.51
CA GLU A 201 0.78 -14.96 -31.87
C GLU A 201 0.34 -15.00 -30.40
N ILE A 202 -0.84 -15.55 -30.12
CA ILE A 202 -1.35 -15.68 -28.75
C ILE A 202 -0.43 -16.55 -27.92
N ARG A 203 0.02 -17.68 -28.47
CA ARG A 203 0.96 -18.58 -27.78
C ARG A 203 2.25 -17.86 -27.41
N PHE A 204 2.80 -17.10 -28.35
CA PHE A 204 4.01 -16.32 -28.11
C PHE A 204 3.82 -15.31 -26.97
N LEU A 205 2.75 -14.50 -27.02
CA LEU A 205 2.46 -13.53 -25.96
C LEU A 205 2.33 -14.20 -24.58
N LEU A 206 1.70 -15.38 -24.52
CA LEU A 206 1.55 -16.15 -23.29
C LEU A 206 2.90 -16.69 -22.78
N GLU A 207 3.71 -17.30 -23.66
CA GLU A 207 5.02 -17.85 -23.30
C GLU A 207 5.96 -16.75 -22.82
N THR A 208 6.05 -15.62 -23.54
CA THR A 208 6.86 -14.48 -23.11
C THR A 208 6.40 -13.92 -21.77
N THR A 209 5.07 -13.79 -21.58
CA THR A 209 4.51 -13.30 -20.31
C THR A 209 4.85 -14.21 -19.15
N GLN A 210 4.77 -15.53 -19.32
CA GLN A 210 5.11 -16.50 -18.27
C GLN A 210 6.60 -16.46 -17.95
N SER A 211 7.46 -16.46 -18.96
CA SER A 211 8.91 -16.39 -18.74
C SER A 211 9.33 -15.10 -18.07
N ILE A 212 8.72 -13.96 -18.44
CA ILE A 212 8.95 -12.66 -17.79
C ILE A 212 8.46 -12.67 -16.33
N ASN A 213 7.25 -13.17 -16.05
CA ASN A 213 6.72 -13.20 -14.67
C ASN A 213 7.61 -13.98 -13.69
N ASN A 214 8.30 -15.02 -14.16
CA ASN A 214 9.16 -15.86 -13.35
C ASN A 214 10.58 -15.29 -13.15
N THR A 215 10.90 -14.14 -13.73
CA THR A 215 12.20 -13.48 -13.51
C THR A 215 12.20 -12.67 -12.23
N ASP A 216 13.31 -12.67 -11.51
CA ASP A 216 13.45 -11.89 -10.27
C ASP A 216 13.72 -10.41 -10.55
N ASP A 217 14.41 -10.10 -11.67
CA ASP A 217 14.87 -8.75 -11.99
C ASP A 217 14.57 -8.30 -13.44
N PHE A 218 14.58 -6.98 -13.65
CA PHE A 218 14.26 -6.35 -14.94
C PHE A 218 15.27 -6.69 -16.07
N HIS A 219 16.55 -6.90 -15.76
CA HIS A 219 17.58 -7.21 -16.76
C HIS A 219 17.39 -8.63 -17.30
N SER A 220 17.12 -9.58 -16.40
CA SER A 220 16.75 -10.96 -16.73
C SER A 220 15.50 -11.02 -17.61
N ALA A 221 14.47 -10.22 -17.29
CA ALA A 221 13.26 -10.10 -18.09
C ALA A 221 13.53 -9.60 -19.52
N LEU A 222 14.37 -8.56 -19.64
CA LEU A 222 14.79 -8.05 -20.94
C LEU A 222 15.58 -9.14 -21.73
N THR A 223 16.38 -9.98 -21.08
CA THR A 223 17.20 -11.00 -21.79
C THR A 223 16.31 -12.03 -22.43
N ILE A 224 15.34 -12.54 -21.66
CA ILE A 224 14.34 -13.49 -22.13
C ILE A 224 13.54 -12.87 -23.28
N MET A 225 13.15 -11.60 -23.17
CA MET A 225 12.39 -10.91 -24.21
C MET A 225 13.18 -10.80 -25.52
N LEU A 226 14.45 -10.38 -25.47
CA LEU A 226 15.33 -10.30 -26.63
C LEU A 226 15.49 -11.67 -27.32
N GLN A 227 15.72 -12.72 -26.52
CA GLN A 227 15.87 -14.08 -27.00
C GLN A 227 14.58 -14.60 -27.64
N SER A 228 13.45 -14.53 -26.92
CA SER A 228 12.17 -15.06 -27.38
C SER A 228 11.68 -14.33 -28.62
N CYS A 229 11.81 -13.00 -28.67
CA CYS A 229 11.43 -12.21 -29.84
C CYS A 229 12.27 -12.63 -31.04
N CYS A 230 13.60 -12.64 -30.95
CA CYS A 230 14.47 -13.03 -32.06
C CYS A 230 14.22 -14.46 -32.57
N GLN A 231 13.97 -15.41 -31.68
CA GLN A 231 13.67 -16.80 -32.05
C GLN A 231 12.34 -16.94 -32.79
N LEU A 232 11.32 -16.16 -32.40
CA LEU A 232 10.00 -16.21 -33.03
C LEU A 232 9.99 -15.54 -34.40
N ILE A 233 10.55 -14.33 -34.49
CA ILE A 233 10.50 -13.52 -35.71
C ILE A 233 11.59 -13.91 -36.71
N ASP A 234 12.49 -14.84 -36.34
CA ASP A 234 13.66 -15.29 -37.12
C ASP A 234 14.60 -14.12 -37.46
N TRP A 235 14.93 -13.30 -36.46
CA TRP A 235 15.85 -12.18 -36.59
C TRP A 235 17.21 -12.50 -35.98
N ASP A 236 18.25 -11.91 -36.56
CA ASP A 236 19.63 -12.35 -36.38
C ASP A 236 20.30 -11.80 -35.12
N PHE A 237 19.88 -10.63 -34.65
CA PHE A 237 20.49 -9.97 -33.50
C PHE A 237 19.48 -9.06 -32.79
N SER A 238 19.62 -8.91 -31.48
CA SER A 238 18.85 -7.94 -30.70
C SER A 238 19.62 -7.37 -29.53
N GLU A 239 19.22 -6.18 -29.09
CA GLU A 239 19.88 -5.43 -28.02
C GLU A 239 18.88 -4.64 -27.19
N ALA A 240 19.21 -4.41 -25.93
CA ALA A 240 18.46 -3.57 -25.02
C ALA A 240 19.31 -2.42 -24.49
N TRP A 241 18.77 -1.21 -24.57
CA TRP A 241 19.38 0.04 -24.11
C TRP A 241 18.60 0.60 -22.94
N ILE A 242 19.28 0.98 -21.86
CA ILE A 242 18.65 1.54 -20.66
C ILE A 242 19.19 2.97 -20.44
N PRO A 243 18.32 3.95 -20.12
CA PRO A 243 18.77 5.29 -19.79
C PRO A 243 19.44 5.33 -18.41
N ASN A 244 20.66 5.88 -18.36
CA ASN A 244 21.36 6.16 -17.11
C ASN A 244 20.76 7.42 -16.45
N GLN A 245 20.39 7.30 -15.16
CA GLN A 245 19.69 8.34 -14.41
C GLN A 245 20.54 9.60 -14.16
N ASP A 246 21.87 9.47 -14.13
CA ASP A 246 22.77 10.57 -13.77
C ASP A 246 23.26 11.36 -14.99
N THR A 247 23.41 10.68 -16.13
CA THR A 247 24.10 11.23 -17.31
C THR A 247 23.16 11.51 -18.47
N ASN A 248 21.91 11.01 -18.42
CA ASN A 248 20.88 11.15 -19.46
C ASN A 248 21.30 10.57 -20.84
N PHE A 249 22.27 9.66 -20.84
CA PHE A 249 22.66 8.84 -21.98
C PHE A 249 22.05 7.44 -21.88
N LEU A 250 21.98 6.75 -23.02
CA LEU A 250 21.61 5.35 -23.11
C LEU A 250 22.86 4.48 -23.08
N GLU A 251 22.83 3.46 -22.24
CA GLU A 251 23.87 2.44 -22.13
C GLU A 251 23.31 1.08 -22.56
N CYS A 252 24.13 0.30 -23.26
CA CYS A 252 23.74 -1.05 -23.67
C CYS A 252 23.69 -1.94 -22.43
N SER A 253 22.50 -2.40 -22.07
CA SER A 253 22.31 -3.32 -20.97
C SER A 253 22.78 -4.72 -21.36
N GLN A 254 22.40 -5.17 -22.55
CA GLN A 254 22.68 -6.51 -23.06
C GLN A 254 22.36 -6.64 -24.56
N GLY A 255 22.99 -7.62 -25.19
CA GLY A 255 22.70 -8.04 -26.57
C GLY A 255 22.63 -9.55 -26.69
N TRP A 256 21.77 -10.02 -27.60
CA TRP A 256 21.52 -11.44 -27.84
C TRP A 256 21.58 -11.77 -29.33
N CYS A 257 22.24 -12.88 -29.67
CA CYS A 257 22.22 -13.50 -30.99
C CYS A 257 22.03 -15.02 -30.86
N PRO A 258 21.43 -15.69 -31.85
CA PRO A 258 21.55 -17.13 -32.02
C PRO A 258 23.04 -17.51 -32.12
N GLN A 259 23.43 -18.75 -31.84
CA GLN A 259 24.84 -19.23 -31.84
C GLN A 259 25.56 -19.08 -33.21
N LYS A 260 25.82 -17.84 -33.64
CA LYS A 260 26.47 -17.41 -34.88
C LYS A 260 27.74 -16.66 -34.49
N PRO A 261 28.93 -17.28 -34.62
CA PRO A 261 30.19 -16.70 -34.16
C PRO A 261 30.47 -15.29 -34.69
N ASP A 262 30.07 -15.03 -35.93
CA ASP A 262 30.30 -13.78 -36.67
C ASP A 262 29.64 -12.54 -36.03
N LEU A 263 28.66 -12.73 -35.14
CA LEU A 263 27.95 -11.64 -34.46
C LEU A 263 28.44 -11.38 -33.03
N PHE A 264 29.28 -12.26 -32.46
CA PHE A 264 29.79 -12.07 -31.09
C PHE A 264 30.72 -10.87 -30.99
N GLU A 265 31.60 -10.67 -31.98
CA GLU A 265 32.51 -9.51 -32.01
C GLU A 265 31.72 -8.19 -32.18
N CYS A 266 30.65 -8.20 -32.97
CA CYS A 266 29.73 -7.08 -33.11
C CYS A 266 29.04 -6.75 -31.77
N ARG A 267 28.48 -7.77 -31.09
CA ARG A 267 27.85 -7.62 -29.77
C ARG A 267 28.80 -7.01 -28.74
N ASP A 268 30.02 -7.51 -28.63
CA ASP A 268 30.99 -7.07 -27.63
C ASP A 268 31.49 -5.63 -27.88
N GLN A 269 31.46 -5.17 -29.14
CA GLN A 269 31.73 -3.77 -29.49
C GLN A 269 30.53 -2.86 -29.23
N ILE A 270 29.30 -3.31 -29.54
CA ILE A 270 28.04 -2.59 -29.27
C ILE A 270 27.86 -2.33 -27.78
N MET A 271 28.19 -3.31 -26.93
CA MET A 271 28.11 -3.18 -25.47
C MET A 271 28.96 -2.03 -24.88
N LYS A 272 29.92 -1.49 -25.64
CA LYS A 272 30.80 -0.38 -25.22
C LYS A 272 30.31 0.98 -25.69
N LEU A 273 29.25 1.03 -26.50
CA LEU A 273 28.72 2.27 -27.05
C LEU A 273 27.78 2.94 -26.05
N ILE A 274 27.68 4.27 -26.16
CA ILE A 274 26.78 5.12 -25.38
C ILE A 274 26.10 6.06 -26.37
N PHE A 275 24.78 6.23 -26.26
CA PHE A 275 24.01 7.11 -27.13
C PHE A 275 23.42 8.29 -26.37
N SER A 276 23.58 9.49 -26.94
CA SER A 276 22.87 10.70 -26.51
C SER A 276 21.48 10.78 -27.17
N HIS A 277 20.64 11.68 -26.66
CA HIS A 277 19.36 12.00 -27.28
C HIS A 277 19.50 12.34 -28.78
N ASN A 278 18.59 11.81 -29.62
CA ASN A 278 18.58 11.95 -31.08
C ASN A 278 19.82 11.45 -31.82
N ASN A 279 20.75 10.73 -31.16
CA ASN A 279 21.93 10.18 -31.79
C ASN A 279 21.78 8.66 -31.97
N GLY A 280 21.91 8.19 -33.22
CA GLY A 280 21.64 6.80 -33.60
C GLY A 280 20.18 6.38 -33.39
N LEU A 281 19.82 5.19 -33.86
CA LEU A 281 18.47 4.64 -33.71
C LEU A 281 17.98 4.59 -32.24
N PRO A 282 18.78 4.13 -31.24
CA PRO A 282 18.35 4.18 -29.84
C PRO A 282 18.03 5.61 -29.36
N GLY A 283 18.87 6.59 -29.71
CA GLY A 283 18.70 7.98 -29.28
C GLY A 283 17.49 8.66 -29.92
N ARG A 284 17.17 8.35 -31.19
CA ARG A 284 15.97 8.85 -31.88
C ARG A 284 14.69 8.32 -31.22
N ILE A 285 14.65 7.01 -30.94
CA ILE A 285 13.52 6.38 -30.25
C ILE A 285 13.34 6.93 -28.84
N PHE A 286 14.44 7.18 -28.11
CA PHE A 286 14.38 7.77 -26.77
C PHE A 286 13.74 9.15 -26.75
N ALA A 287 14.09 9.99 -27.73
CA ALA A 287 13.56 11.34 -27.84
C ALA A 287 12.12 11.37 -28.37
N SER A 288 11.79 10.52 -29.35
CA SER A 288 10.47 10.47 -29.97
C SER A 288 9.44 9.71 -29.12
N LYS A 289 9.91 8.76 -28.31
CA LYS A 289 9.10 7.74 -27.60
C LYS A 289 8.21 6.92 -28.53
N LYS A 290 8.63 6.76 -29.79
CA LYS A 290 7.92 6.00 -30.82
C LYS A 290 8.84 4.94 -31.41
N SER A 291 8.26 3.81 -31.78
CA SER A 291 8.95 2.76 -32.51
C SER A 291 9.41 3.25 -33.89
N GLU A 292 10.51 2.70 -34.39
CA GLU A 292 11.12 3.12 -35.66
C GLU A 292 11.62 1.90 -36.44
N TRP A 293 11.28 1.84 -37.73
CA TRP A 293 11.74 0.83 -38.68
C TRP A 293 12.75 1.43 -39.65
N VAL A 294 13.85 0.74 -39.88
CA VAL A 294 14.91 1.15 -40.81
C VAL A 294 15.17 0.01 -41.78
N GLU A 295 14.78 0.18 -43.04
CA GLU A 295 14.91 -0.86 -44.08
C GLU A 295 16.38 -1.18 -44.40
N ASP A 296 17.26 -0.16 -44.43
CA ASP A 296 18.70 -0.31 -44.67
C ASP A 296 19.57 0.47 -43.65
N PHE A 297 19.77 -0.16 -42.50
CA PHE A 297 20.62 0.22 -41.38
C PHE A 297 22.13 0.12 -41.68
N SER A 298 22.54 -0.56 -42.75
CA SER A 298 23.97 -0.73 -43.07
C SER A 298 24.66 0.59 -43.42
N THR A 299 23.88 1.60 -43.81
CA THR A 299 24.35 2.95 -44.12
C THR A 299 24.49 3.86 -42.89
N GLU A 300 23.79 3.55 -41.79
CA GLU A 300 23.75 4.37 -40.58
C GLU A 300 24.83 3.98 -39.54
N SER A 301 25.38 2.77 -39.62
CA SER A 301 26.40 2.30 -38.68
C SER A 301 27.50 1.48 -39.36
N LYS A 302 28.76 1.92 -39.18
CA LYS A 302 29.94 1.17 -39.64
C LYS A 302 30.03 -0.22 -38.99
N LEU A 303 29.57 -0.37 -37.76
CA LEU A 303 29.52 -1.66 -37.07
C LEU A 303 28.46 -2.58 -37.69
N ALA A 304 27.29 -2.04 -38.05
CA ALA A 304 26.23 -2.80 -38.71
C ALA A 304 26.65 -3.25 -40.11
N ALA A 305 27.37 -2.39 -40.85
CA ALA A 305 27.95 -2.73 -42.15
C ALA A 305 28.94 -3.90 -42.07
N VAL A 306 29.77 -3.95 -41.02
CA VAL A 306 30.74 -5.05 -40.79
C VAL A 306 30.03 -6.36 -40.41
N ALA A 307 28.93 -6.29 -39.66
CA ALA A 307 28.13 -7.45 -39.24
C ALA A 307 27.09 -7.90 -40.28
N ASP A 308 27.02 -7.22 -41.43
CA ASP A 308 26.02 -7.40 -42.50
C ASP A 308 24.56 -7.28 -42.03
N LEU A 309 24.31 -6.43 -41.03
CA LEU A 309 22.96 -6.13 -40.56
C LEU A 309 22.33 -5.10 -41.50
N LYS A 310 21.19 -5.45 -42.11
CA LYS A 310 20.51 -4.64 -43.11
C LYS A 310 19.29 -3.95 -42.53
N THR A 311 18.34 -4.68 -41.96
CA THR A 311 17.12 -4.06 -41.41
C THR A 311 17.21 -3.95 -39.90
N ALA A 312 16.69 -2.86 -39.33
CA ALA A 312 16.58 -2.65 -37.90
C ALA A 312 15.16 -2.23 -37.51
N PHE A 313 14.67 -2.70 -36.37
CA PHE A 313 13.42 -2.26 -35.78
C PHE A 313 13.62 -2.01 -34.29
N GLY A 314 13.28 -0.82 -33.82
CA GLY A 314 13.40 -0.46 -32.42
C GLY A 314 12.06 -0.09 -31.79
N VAL A 315 11.86 -0.50 -30.54
CA VAL A 315 10.66 -0.27 -29.74
C VAL A 315 11.01 0.26 -28.34
N PRO A 316 10.34 1.31 -27.84
CA PRO A 316 10.52 1.77 -26.47
C PRO A 316 9.62 0.99 -25.48
N ILE A 317 10.14 0.68 -24.30
CA ILE A 317 9.36 0.25 -23.14
C ILE A 317 9.07 1.49 -22.29
N ILE A 318 7.80 1.85 -22.17
CA ILE A 318 7.37 3.11 -21.53
C ILE A 318 6.48 2.82 -20.34
N VAL A 319 6.74 3.49 -19.22
CA VAL A 319 5.88 3.50 -18.03
C VAL A 319 5.67 4.95 -17.60
N GLU A 320 4.42 5.37 -17.42
CA GLU A 320 4.06 6.74 -16.99
C GLU A 320 4.80 7.83 -17.80
N ASN A 321 4.90 7.65 -19.12
CA ASN A 321 5.59 8.55 -20.05
C ASN A 321 7.13 8.63 -19.84
N LYS A 322 7.74 7.74 -19.07
CA LYS A 322 9.19 7.56 -18.94
C LYS A 322 9.63 6.32 -19.72
N VAL A 323 10.68 6.44 -20.53
CA VAL A 323 11.28 5.28 -21.22
C VAL A 323 12.13 4.52 -20.20
N LEU A 324 11.81 3.25 -19.98
CA LEU A 324 12.56 2.35 -19.09
C LEU A 324 13.69 1.64 -19.83
N ALA A 325 13.44 1.24 -21.08
CA ALA A 325 14.41 0.61 -21.95
C ALA A 325 13.99 0.78 -23.42
N ILE A 326 14.93 0.59 -24.34
CA ILE A 326 14.70 0.57 -25.77
C ILE A 326 15.27 -0.73 -26.31
N LEU A 327 14.44 -1.49 -26.99
CA LEU A 327 14.82 -2.75 -27.60
C LEU A 327 15.03 -2.52 -29.08
N ILE A 328 16.09 -3.07 -29.64
CA ILE A 328 16.37 -3.00 -31.07
C ILE A 328 16.65 -4.40 -31.58
N PHE A 329 16.03 -4.73 -32.69
CA PHE A 329 16.15 -6.01 -33.39
C PHE A 329 16.77 -5.75 -34.76
N PHE A 330 17.59 -6.68 -35.25
CA PHE A 330 18.24 -6.59 -36.55
C PHE A 330 18.09 -7.85 -37.38
N ASN A 331 18.00 -7.67 -38.70
CA ASN A 331 17.97 -8.74 -39.69
C ASN A 331 19.07 -8.52 -40.75
N LYS A 332 19.69 -9.59 -41.23
CA LYS A 332 20.69 -9.55 -42.31
C LYS A 332 20.09 -9.35 -43.69
N LYS A 333 18.78 -9.55 -43.85
CA LYS A 333 18.07 -9.28 -45.11
C LYS A 333 17.45 -7.89 -45.07
N VAL A 334 17.37 -7.25 -46.24
CA VAL A 334 16.55 -6.06 -46.41
C VAL A 334 15.09 -6.50 -46.38
N LEU A 335 14.37 -6.14 -45.34
CA LEU A 335 12.95 -6.40 -45.15
C LEU A 335 12.17 -5.08 -45.26
N HIS A 336 11.09 -5.10 -46.03
CA HIS A 336 10.11 -4.03 -46.01
C HIS A 336 9.33 -4.02 -44.71
N GLU A 337 8.78 -2.86 -44.37
CA GLU A 337 7.98 -2.66 -43.15
C GLU A 337 6.89 -3.72 -42.98
N GLN A 338 6.93 -4.43 -41.84
CA GLN A 338 5.97 -5.48 -41.51
C GLN A 338 5.14 -5.08 -40.31
N LEU A 339 4.00 -4.42 -40.57
CA LEU A 339 3.09 -3.89 -39.55
C LEU A 339 2.76 -4.91 -38.46
N HIS A 340 2.58 -6.17 -38.85
CA HIS A 340 2.26 -7.27 -37.94
C HIS A 340 3.37 -7.54 -36.90
N ILE A 341 4.63 -7.64 -37.33
CA ILE A 341 5.77 -7.89 -36.42
C ILE A 341 5.95 -6.71 -35.46
N MET A 342 5.77 -5.48 -35.97
CA MET A 342 5.86 -4.28 -35.16
C MET A 342 4.83 -4.29 -34.04
N GLN A 343 3.56 -4.57 -34.36
CA GLN A 343 2.48 -4.65 -33.37
C GLN A 343 2.72 -5.73 -32.31
N LEU A 344 3.25 -6.89 -32.71
CA LEU A 344 3.54 -7.99 -31.79
C LEU A 344 4.62 -7.60 -30.78
N ILE A 345 5.74 -7.04 -31.26
CA ILE A 345 6.87 -6.63 -30.43
C ILE A 345 6.48 -5.44 -29.53
N GLU A 346 5.68 -4.49 -30.05
CA GLU A 346 5.11 -3.39 -29.27
C GLU A 346 4.21 -3.87 -28.13
N ALA A 347 3.36 -4.88 -28.39
CA ALA A 347 2.51 -5.47 -27.38
C ALA A 347 3.33 -6.10 -26.24
N VAL A 348 4.38 -6.86 -26.58
CA VAL A 348 5.30 -7.45 -25.58
C VAL A 348 6.04 -6.37 -24.79
N ALA A 349 6.55 -5.33 -25.46
CA ALA A 349 7.24 -4.22 -24.81
C ALA A 349 6.31 -3.48 -23.81
N THR A 350 5.06 -3.27 -24.19
CA THR A 350 4.03 -2.63 -23.34
C THR A 350 3.69 -3.50 -22.12
N GLN A 351 3.54 -4.81 -22.32
CA GLN A 351 3.29 -5.76 -21.23
C GLN A 351 4.45 -5.79 -20.24
N LEU A 352 5.70 -5.81 -20.74
CA LEU A 352 6.88 -5.79 -19.88
C LEU A 352 6.93 -4.51 -19.03
N GLY A 353 6.63 -3.35 -19.61
CA GLY A 353 6.52 -2.09 -18.86
C GLY A 353 5.50 -2.18 -17.71
N SER A 354 4.31 -2.71 -17.99
CA SER A 354 3.24 -2.86 -17.00
C SER A 354 3.62 -3.82 -15.86
N LEU A 355 4.32 -4.91 -16.18
CA LEU A 355 4.79 -5.88 -15.18
C LEU A 355 5.84 -5.28 -14.24
N VAL A 356 6.77 -4.49 -14.78
CA VAL A 356 7.79 -3.78 -13.98
C VAL A 356 7.14 -2.79 -13.03
N GLN A 357 6.17 -2.00 -13.50
CA GLN A 357 5.42 -1.07 -12.67
C GLN A 357 4.69 -1.79 -11.52
N ARG A 358 4.06 -2.93 -11.80
CA ARG A 358 3.37 -3.75 -10.79
C ARG A 358 4.35 -4.25 -9.72
N LYS A 359 5.49 -4.82 -10.13
CA LYS A 359 6.51 -5.30 -9.17
C LYS A 359 7.07 -4.17 -8.30
N GLN A 360 7.34 -3.01 -8.88
CA GLN A 360 7.80 -1.82 -8.13
C GLN A 360 6.75 -1.33 -7.13
N ALA A 361 5.47 -1.39 -7.48
CA ALA A 361 4.38 -1.02 -6.58
C ALA A 361 4.21 -2.02 -5.41
N GLU A 362 4.31 -3.32 -5.68
CA GLU A 362 4.29 -4.38 -4.66
C GLU A 362 5.46 -4.25 -3.69
N GLU A 363 6.68 -4.06 -4.19
CA GLU A 363 7.87 -3.86 -3.35
C GLU A 363 7.75 -2.58 -2.51
N SER A 364 7.26 -1.49 -3.10
CA SER A 364 7.00 -0.24 -2.38
C SER A 364 5.97 -0.42 -1.27
N LEU A 365 4.93 -1.24 -1.49
CA LEU A 365 3.93 -1.56 -0.48
C LEU A 365 4.55 -2.39 0.65
N ILE A 366 5.36 -3.41 0.34
CA ILE A 366 6.07 -4.22 1.34
C ILE A 366 7.00 -3.36 2.19
N ILE A 367 7.80 -2.49 1.56
CA ILE A 367 8.70 -1.58 2.27
C ILE A 367 7.92 -0.60 3.15
N ALA A 368 6.79 -0.07 2.65
CA ALA A 368 5.93 0.81 3.43
C ALA A 368 5.33 0.08 4.63
N GLU A 369 4.83 -1.15 4.45
CA GLU A 369 4.26 -1.99 5.52
C GLU A 369 5.31 -2.32 6.59
N GLN A 370 6.50 -2.74 6.18
CA GLN A 370 7.63 -2.96 7.09
C GLN A 370 8.00 -1.69 7.84
N ARG A 371 8.09 -0.55 7.16
CA ARG A 371 8.37 0.75 7.78
C ARG A 371 7.30 1.13 8.81
N TYR A 372 6.02 0.91 8.53
CA TYR A 372 4.95 1.17 9.51
C TYR A 372 5.07 0.25 10.72
N HIS A 373 5.32 -1.05 10.49
CA HIS A 373 5.53 -2.01 11.57
C HIS A 373 6.73 -1.61 12.44
N GLU A 374 7.86 -1.23 11.86
CA GLU A 374 9.04 -0.75 12.58
C GLU A 374 8.77 0.52 13.39
N ILE A 375 8.02 1.49 12.86
CA ILE A 375 7.66 2.72 13.59
C ILE A 375 6.82 2.39 14.83
N VAL A 376 5.86 1.46 14.70
CA VAL A 376 5.00 1.04 15.81
C VAL A 376 5.78 0.24 16.84
N GLU A 377 6.63 -0.70 16.41
CA GLU A 377 7.39 -1.56 17.32
C GLU A 377 8.54 -0.85 18.03
N ASN A 378 9.18 0.14 17.39
CA ASN A 378 10.25 0.94 17.98
C ASN A 378 9.77 2.23 18.67
N ALA A 379 8.46 2.45 18.77
CA ALA A 379 7.92 3.56 19.54
C ALA A 379 8.37 3.47 21.02
N VAL A 380 8.68 4.61 21.63
CA VAL A 380 9.05 4.66 23.06
C VAL A 380 7.82 4.43 23.96
N ASP A 381 6.68 4.93 23.50
CA ASP A 381 5.40 4.74 24.18
C ASP A 381 4.76 3.40 23.82
N GLY A 382 4.04 2.83 24.77
CA GLY A 382 3.23 1.65 24.56
C GLY A 382 2.00 1.99 23.73
N ILE A 383 1.90 1.46 22.51
CA ILE A 383 0.73 1.64 21.64
C ILE A 383 -0.20 0.45 21.85
N PHE A 384 -1.50 0.72 21.98
CA PHE A 384 -2.48 -0.33 22.21
C PHE A 384 -3.81 -0.08 21.50
N GLN A 385 -4.53 -1.18 21.31
CA GLN A 385 -5.96 -1.19 21.05
C GLN A 385 -6.65 -2.11 22.07
N THR A 386 -7.78 -1.68 22.60
CA THR A 386 -8.55 -2.45 23.59
C THR A 386 -10.02 -2.49 23.25
N THR A 387 -10.67 -3.61 23.55
CA THR A 387 -12.13 -3.72 23.47
C THR A 387 -12.78 -2.81 24.52
N PRO A 388 -14.05 -2.44 24.33
CA PRO A 388 -14.81 -1.73 25.36
C PRO A 388 -14.91 -2.50 26.68
N SER A 389 -14.84 -3.84 26.62
CA SER A 389 -14.84 -4.72 27.79
C SER A 389 -13.48 -4.82 28.51
N GLY A 390 -12.45 -4.08 28.07
CA GLY A 390 -11.14 -4.06 28.75
C GLY A 390 -10.23 -5.23 28.42
N ARG A 391 -10.22 -5.71 27.16
CA ARG A 391 -9.24 -6.69 26.65
C ARG A 391 -8.34 -6.05 25.61
N PHE A 392 -7.06 -6.42 25.57
CA PHE A 392 -6.19 -5.98 24.47
C PHE A 392 -6.56 -6.69 23.16
N ILE A 393 -6.62 -5.92 22.08
CA ILE A 393 -6.77 -6.37 20.69
C ILE A 393 -5.38 -6.42 20.05
N SER A 394 -4.60 -5.36 20.26
CA SER A 394 -3.24 -5.20 19.76
C SER A 394 -2.41 -4.41 20.76
N ALA A 395 -1.11 -4.67 20.80
CA ALA A 395 -0.12 -3.98 21.61
C ALA A 395 1.24 -4.05 20.91
N ASN A 396 2.05 -2.99 21.00
CA ASN A 396 3.43 -3.03 20.52
C ASN A 396 4.39 -3.59 21.59
N MET A 397 5.64 -3.86 21.18
CA MET A 397 6.70 -4.33 22.07
C MET A 397 6.97 -3.38 23.26
N ALA A 398 6.84 -2.07 23.07
CA ALA A 398 7.07 -1.10 24.14
C ALA A 398 6.08 -1.26 25.29
N LEU A 399 4.79 -1.44 24.99
CA LEU A 399 3.75 -1.67 26.00
C LEU A 399 4.01 -2.97 26.77
N ALA A 400 4.34 -4.06 26.06
CA ALA A 400 4.66 -5.35 26.65
C ALA A 400 5.81 -5.21 27.66
N ARG A 401 6.93 -4.59 27.26
CA ARG A 401 8.09 -4.36 28.14
C ARG A 401 7.74 -3.46 29.34
N MET A 402 6.93 -2.42 29.12
CA MET A 402 6.48 -1.53 30.20
C MET A 402 5.76 -2.33 31.30
N TYR A 403 4.83 -3.20 30.91
CA TYR A 403 4.08 -4.04 31.84
C TYR A 403 4.82 -5.33 32.28
N GLY A 404 6.05 -5.56 31.81
CA GLY A 404 6.91 -6.66 32.24
C GLY A 404 6.73 -7.97 31.48
N TYR A 405 6.16 -7.91 30.27
CA TYR A 405 6.02 -9.04 29.34
C TYR A 405 7.13 -9.02 28.29
N SER A 406 7.56 -10.20 27.86
CA SER A 406 8.62 -10.32 26.84
C SER A 406 8.10 -10.12 25.42
N LEU A 407 6.80 -10.41 25.19
CA LEU A 407 6.13 -10.35 23.89
C LEU A 407 4.72 -9.77 24.04
N PRO A 408 4.18 -9.04 23.04
CA PRO A 408 2.84 -8.46 23.11
C PRO A 408 1.74 -9.52 23.16
N GLU A 409 1.93 -10.67 22.51
CA GLU A 409 0.98 -11.78 22.56
C GLU A 409 0.84 -12.35 23.97
N GLU A 410 1.92 -12.30 24.76
CA GLU A 410 1.91 -12.73 26.15
C GLU A 410 1.07 -11.78 27.03
N LEU A 411 1.19 -10.46 26.79
CA LEU A 411 0.38 -9.44 27.44
C LEU A 411 -1.11 -9.64 27.09
N ILE A 412 -1.43 -9.75 25.79
CA ILE A 412 -2.81 -9.90 25.31
C ILE A 412 -3.46 -11.16 25.89
N LYS A 413 -2.72 -12.28 25.96
CA LYS A 413 -3.25 -13.54 26.46
C LYS A 413 -3.51 -13.52 27.97
N ASN A 414 -2.58 -12.94 28.73
CA ASN A 414 -2.61 -12.98 30.20
C ASN A 414 -3.47 -11.86 30.82
N THR A 415 -3.67 -10.75 30.11
CA THR A 415 -4.48 -9.62 30.58
C THR A 415 -5.87 -9.65 29.96
N GLN A 416 -6.78 -10.39 30.58
CA GLN A 416 -8.16 -10.59 30.13
C GLN A 416 -9.16 -9.56 30.68
N ASP A 417 -8.78 -8.85 31.75
CA ASP A 417 -9.57 -7.79 32.36
C ASP A 417 -8.65 -6.67 32.88
N ILE A 418 -8.43 -5.67 32.03
CA ILE A 418 -7.59 -4.50 32.35
C ILE A 418 -8.07 -3.79 33.62
N SER A 419 -9.38 -3.74 33.86
CA SER A 419 -9.97 -3.01 34.99
C SER A 419 -9.53 -3.59 36.33
N ARG A 420 -9.39 -4.92 36.40
CA ARG A 420 -9.06 -5.64 37.65
C ARG A 420 -7.60 -6.04 37.77
N GLN A 421 -6.92 -6.22 36.63
CA GLN A 421 -5.55 -6.77 36.62
C GLN A 421 -4.48 -5.68 36.47
N LEU A 422 -4.81 -4.55 35.84
CA LEU A 422 -3.83 -3.51 35.53
C LEU A 422 -3.85 -2.35 36.53
N TYR A 423 -5.01 -1.73 36.77
CA TYR A 423 -5.10 -0.57 37.67
C TYR A 423 -5.00 -0.98 39.14
N VAL A 424 -4.21 -0.24 39.91
CA VAL A 424 -4.12 -0.42 41.38
C VAL A 424 -5.40 0.06 42.07
N GLU A 425 -5.98 1.15 41.56
CA GLU A 425 -7.23 1.72 42.05
C GLU A 425 -8.43 1.11 41.32
N ALA A 426 -9.34 0.48 42.06
CA ALA A 426 -10.42 -0.35 41.50
C ALA A 426 -11.37 0.38 40.53
N ASN A 427 -11.62 1.68 40.74
CA ASN A 427 -12.56 2.46 39.92
C ASN A 427 -11.88 3.23 38.78
N ARG A 428 -10.55 3.16 38.68
CA ARG A 428 -9.77 4.06 37.83
C ARG A 428 -10.01 3.84 36.34
N ARG A 429 -10.24 2.58 35.93
CA ARG A 429 -10.64 2.25 34.56
C ARG A 429 -12.00 2.86 34.20
N GLN A 430 -12.92 2.92 35.14
CA GLN A 430 -14.27 3.43 34.91
C GLN A 430 -14.25 4.96 34.73
N GLU A 431 -13.40 5.64 35.49
CA GLU A 431 -13.09 7.07 35.30
C GLU A 431 -12.44 7.34 33.94
N PHE A 432 -11.50 6.49 33.51
CA PHE A 432 -10.89 6.58 32.18
C PHE A 432 -11.93 6.45 31.06
N ILE A 433 -12.82 5.45 31.14
CA ILE A 433 -13.89 5.24 30.15
C ILE A 433 -14.84 6.44 30.14
N SER A 434 -15.26 6.90 31.32
CA SER A 434 -16.16 8.05 31.45
C SER A 434 -15.56 9.32 30.85
N ALA A 435 -14.24 9.53 31.01
CA ALA A 435 -13.55 10.66 30.40
C ALA A 435 -13.56 10.59 28.86
N ILE A 436 -13.35 9.40 28.29
CA ILE A 436 -13.43 9.22 26.83
C ILE A 436 -14.87 9.39 26.32
N GLU A 437 -15.88 8.93 27.05
CA GLU A 437 -17.29 9.08 26.63
C GLU A 437 -17.73 10.55 26.55
N VAL A 438 -17.15 11.44 27.36
CA VAL A 438 -17.47 12.87 27.35
C VAL A 438 -16.87 13.58 26.14
N ASP A 439 -15.58 13.37 25.86
CA ASP A 439 -14.81 14.16 24.88
C ASP A 439 -14.36 13.35 23.64
N ASN A 440 -14.80 12.10 23.49
CA ASN A 440 -14.32 11.09 22.52
C ASN A 440 -12.81 10.75 22.63
N ALA A 441 -12.09 11.38 23.57
CA ALA A 441 -10.70 11.17 23.86
C ALA A 441 -10.37 11.55 25.30
N VAL A 442 -9.29 10.98 25.83
CA VAL A 442 -8.69 11.33 27.11
C VAL A 442 -7.21 11.57 26.90
N TYR A 443 -6.67 12.58 27.59
CA TYR A 443 -5.26 12.97 27.49
C TYR A 443 -4.64 13.09 28.88
N ASN A 444 -3.38 12.69 28.98
CA ASN A 444 -2.57 12.74 30.18
C ASN A 444 -3.24 12.08 31.40
N PHE A 445 -3.98 10.99 31.21
CA PHE A 445 -4.64 10.30 32.31
C PHE A 445 -3.61 9.54 33.14
N GLU A 446 -3.25 10.10 34.29
CA GLU A 446 -2.24 9.50 35.17
C GLU A 446 -2.86 8.44 36.08
N SER A 447 -2.23 7.26 36.13
CA SER A 447 -2.66 6.16 37.00
C SER A 447 -1.50 5.32 37.49
N LEU A 448 -1.67 4.70 38.66
CA LEU A 448 -0.77 3.67 39.16
C LEU A 448 -1.25 2.29 38.68
N VAL A 449 -0.35 1.53 38.06
CA VAL A 449 -0.66 0.21 37.50
C VAL A 449 0.29 -0.88 38.02
N TYR A 450 -0.20 -2.11 38.06
CA TYR A 450 0.60 -3.30 38.33
C TYR A 450 1.34 -3.76 37.09
N ARG A 451 2.58 -4.20 37.29
CA ARG A 451 3.37 -4.95 36.31
C ARG A 451 3.20 -6.45 36.55
N LYS A 452 3.64 -7.27 35.59
CA LYS A 452 3.60 -8.75 35.66
C LYS A 452 4.28 -9.31 36.92
N ASP A 453 5.33 -8.65 37.41
CA ASP A 453 6.07 -9.03 38.62
C ASP A 453 5.39 -8.60 39.94
N GLY A 454 4.25 -7.89 39.86
CA GLY A 454 3.50 -7.36 41.00
C GLY A 454 3.97 -5.98 41.48
N ASN A 455 5.06 -5.44 40.96
CA ASN A 455 5.50 -4.08 41.28
C ASN A 455 4.56 -3.05 40.62
N THR A 456 4.57 -1.84 41.16
CA THR A 456 3.74 -0.74 40.64
C THR A 456 4.56 0.23 39.79
N MET A 457 3.88 0.88 38.85
CA MET A 457 4.45 1.86 37.94
C MET A 457 3.45 2.97 37.68
N TRP A 458 3.93 4.21 37.66
CA TRP A 458 3.10 5.32 37.22
C TRP A 458 3.10 5.40 35.70
N ILE A 459 1.90 5.47 35.13
CA ILE A 459 1.70 5.67 33.70
C ILE A 459 0.89 6.93 33.42
N SER A 460 1.05 7.45 32.21
CA SER A 460 0.18 8.46 31.62
C SER A 460 -0.41 7.90 30.33
N GLU A 461 -1.73 7.93 30.22
CA GLU A 461 -2.45 7.35 29.10
C GLU A 461 -3.12 8.43 28.26
N ASN A 462 -3.00 8.30 26.94
CA ASN A 462 -3.76 9.06 25.95
C ASN A 462 -4.56 8.08 25.12
N ALA A 463 -5.87 8.25 24.99
CA ALA A 463 -6.67 7.33 24.20
C ALA A 463 -7.91 7.98 23.61
N ARG A 464 -8.43 7.39 22.54
CA ARG A 464 -9.67 7.81 21.88
C ARG A 464 -10.58 6.63 21.55
N ALA A 465 -11.87 6.92 21.38
CA ALA A 465 -12.86 5.97 20.92
C ALA A 465 -12.89 5.90 19.39
N VAL A 466 -12.80 4.68 18.83
CA VAL A 466 -12.95 4.42 17.40
C VAL A 466 -14.32 3.82 17.13
N HIS A 467 -15.04 4.39 16.17
CA HIS A 467 -16.40 4.01 15.81
C HIS A 467 -16.47 3.51 14.36
N ASP A 468 -17.45 2.67 14.06
CA ASP A 468 -17.77 2.30 12.68
C ASP A 468 -18.53 3.41 11.93
N SER A 469 -18.82 3.19 10.63
CA SER A 469 -19.57 4.13 9.80
C SER A 469 -21.02 4.34 10.23
N GLN A 470 -21.55 3.53 11.15
CA GLN A 470 -22.89 3.64 11.73
C GLN A 470 -22.87 4.30 13.12
N GLY A 471 -21.69 4.70 13.61
CA GLY A 471 -21.51 5.36 14.92
C GLY A 471 -21.44 4.40 16.11
N LYS A 472 -21.29 3.09 15.89
CA LYS A 472 -21.12 2.11 16.97
C LYS A 472 -19.66 2.05 17.40
N LEU A 473 -19.42 2.06 18.71
CA LEU A 473 -18.08 1.92 19.29
C LEU A 473 -17.47 0.55 18.94
N LEU A 474 -16.29 0.55 18.31
CA LEU A 474 -15.53 -0.64 17.97
C LEU A 474 -14.50 -0.98 19.04
N TYR A 475 -13.62 -0.03 19.37
CA TYR A 475 -12.53 -0.21 20.31
C TYR A 475 -11.97 1.15 20.78
N TYR A 476 -11.11 1.12 21.80
CA TYR A 476 -10.29 2.25 22.22
C TYR A 476 -8.86 2.04 21.73
N GLU A 477 -8.24 3.09 21.21
CA GLU A 477 -6.82 3.07 20.84
C GLU A 477 -6.08 4.21 21.51
N GLY A 478 -4.80 4.01 21.80
CA GLY A 478 -4.06 4.99 22.57
C GLY A 478 -2.58 4.67 22.76
N THR A 479 -1.94 5.56 23.51
CA THR A 479 -0.55 5.43 23.96
C THR A 479 -0.44 5.46 25.47
N VAL A 480 0.57 4.76 25.99
CA VAL A 480 0.92 4.72 27.41
C VAL A 480 2.39 5.10 27.56
N SER A 481 2.67 6.07 28.42
CA SER A 481 4.03 6.49 28.77
C SER A 481 4.31 6.17 30.23
N ASN A 482 5.52 5.69 30.55
CA ASN A 482 5.97 5.55 31.93
C ASN A 482 6.40 6.93 32.47
N ILE A 483 5.78 7.36 33.58
CA ILE A 483 6.07 8.65 34.23
C ILE A 483 6.61 8.49 35.66
N SER A 484 7.09 7.29 36.02
CA SER A 484 7.58 6.98 37.37
C SER A 484 8.77 7.85 37.76
N GLU A 485 9.76 8.02 36.87
CA GLU A 485 10.91 8.90 37.11
C GLU A 485 10.47 10.36 37.30
N ARG A 486 9.50 10.82 36.50
CA ARG A 486 8.93 12.17 36.64
C ARG A 486 8.30 12.37 38.01
N LYS A 487 7.54 11.39 38.53
CA LYS A 487 6.92 11.46 39.85
C LYS A 487 7.96 11.48 40.97
N ILE A 488 8.97 10.62 40.90
CA ILE A 488 10.06 10.57 41.90
C ILE A 488 10.81 11.91 41.93
N ALA A 489 11.14 12.48 40.77
CA ALA A 489 11.82 13.78 40.69
C ALA A 489 10.99 14.93 41.28
N GLN A 490 9.67 14.93 41.04
CA GLN A 490 8.75 15.92 41.61
C GLN A 490 8.69 15.85 43.15
N GLU A 491 8.63 14.64 43.71
CA GLU A 491 8.64 14.44 45.16
C GLU A 491 9.99 14.84 45.78
N ALA A 492 11.11 14.45 45.16
CA ALA A 492 12.45 14.83 45.62
C ALA A 492 12.63 16.35 45.65
N LEU A 493 12.18 17.07 44.62
CA LEU A 493 12.22 18.53 44.58
C LEU A 493 11.36 19.16 45.69
N LYS A 494 10.19 18.59 45.95
CA LYS A 494 9.30 19.06 47.02
C LYS A 494 9.98 18.93 48.39
N LEU A 495 10.62 17.78 48.64
CA LEU A 495 11.35 17.53 49.89
C LEU A 495 12.55 18.47 50.04
N GLN A 496 13.34 18.67 48.97
CA GLN A 496 14.49 19.58 48.99
C GLN A 496 14.08 21.03 49.29
N LYS A 497 12.96 21.50 48.72
CA LYS A 497 12.41 22.82 49.03
C LYS A 497 12.01 22.95 50.50
N GLN A 498 11.41 21.92 51.07
CA GLN A 498 11.01 21.91 52.49
C GLN A 498 12.25 21.97 53.41
N GLN A 499 13.26 21.14 53.16
CA GLN A 499 14.51 21.14 53.94
C GLN A 499 15.24 22.49 53.90
N MET A 500 15.29 23.11 52.71
CA MET A 500 15.89 24.44 52.55
C MET A 500 15.14 25.52 53.37
N GLN A 501 13.82 25.44 53.45
CA GLN A 501 13.01 26.37 54.25
C GLN A 501 13.26 26.21 55.75
N GLU A 502 13.33 24.98 56.26
CA GLU A 502 13.60 24.71 57.68
C GLU A 502 14.97 25.22 58.13
N LEU A 503 16.02 24.99 57.33
CA LEU A 503 17.39 25.45 57.64
C LEU A 503 17.50 26.98 57.72
N LEU A 504 16.81 27.71 56.85
CA LEU A 504 16.82 29.18 56.84
C LEU A 504 16.19 29.77 58.11
N LEU A 505 15.16 29.12 58.65
CA LEU A 505 14.44 29.59 59.85
C LEU A 505 15.21 29.35 61.15
N ASN A 506 16.17 28.43 61.17
CA ASN A 506 17.02 28.17 62.35
C ASN A 506 18.14 29.21 62.54
N ILE A 507 18.51 29.96 61.49
CA ILE A 507 19.62 30.92 61.50
C ILE A 507 19.10 32.36 61.56
N LEU A 508 17.94 32.62 60.97
CA LEU A 508 17.36 33.95 60.86
C LEU A 508 15.91 33.94 61.37
N PRO A 509 15.47 35.03 62.03
CA PRO A 509 14.06 35.19 62.36
C PRO A 509 13.17 35.10 61.11
N ALA A 510 12.00 34.45 61.24
CA ALA A 510 11.14 34.11 60.12
C ALA A 510 10.78 35.29 59.19
N LYS A 511 10.53 36.48 59.77
CA LYS A 511 10.24 37.70 59.01
C LYS A 511 11.42 38.15 58.12
N ILE A 512 12.64 37.94 58.59
CA ILE A 512 13.88 38.30 57.88
C ILE A 512 14.20 37.27 56.80
N ALA A 513 14.06 35.96 57.11
CA ALA A 513 14.21 34.88 56.14
C ALA A 513 13.27 35.02 54.93
N GLN A 514 12.00 35.38 55.16
CA GLN A 514 11.04 35.62 54.07
C GLN A 514 11.41 36.83 53.19
N ARG A 515 11.94 37.91 53.79
CA ARG A 515 12.40 39.09 53.02
C ARG A 515 13.60 38.73 52.14
N LEU A 516 14.55 37.92 52.63
CA LEU A 516 15.67 37.43 51.82
C LEU A 516 15.20 36.51 50.68
N GLN A 517 14.27 35.59 50.93
CA GLN A 517 13.70 34.72 49.89
C GLN A 517 12.98 35.51 48.78
N LYS A 518 12.41 36.68 49.10
CA LYS A 518 11.80 37.62 48.14
C LYS A 518 12.82 38.50 47.41
N GLY A 519 14.12 38.30 47.64
CA GLY A 519 15.19 38.98 46.91
C GLY A 519 15.62 40.33 47.51
N ALA A 520 15.31 40.61 48.79
CA ALA A 520 15.81 41.82 49.45
C ALA A 520 17.35 41.78 49.56
N ARG A 521 18.04 42.72 48.90
CA ARG A 521 19.51 42.79 48.87
C ARG A 521 20.13 43.39 50.13
N ALA A 522 19.41 44.24 50.84
CA ALA A 522 19.82 44.85 52.09
C ALA A 522 18.63 44.84 53.06
N ILE A 523 18.84 44.29 54.25
CA ILE A 523 17.87 44.31 55.33
C ILE A 523 18.54 45.06 56.47
N ALA A 524 18.16 46.33 56.64
CA ALA A 524 18.58 47.20 57.73
C ALA A 524 17.38 48.05 58.13
N ASP A 525 16.88 47.85 59.35
CA ASP A 525 15.73 48.54 59.90
C ASP A 525 16.17 49.33 61.14
N SER A 526 15.62 50.54 61.33
CA SER A 526 15.88 51.41 62.49
C SER A 526 14.76 51.25 63.53
N PHE A 527 15.14 51.20 64.80
CA PHE A 527 14.23 51.04 65.93
C PHE A 527 14.54 52.11 66.97
N ASP A 528 13.54 52.88 67.36
CA ASP A 528 13.73 54.07 68.20
C ASP A 528 13.89 53.76 69.69
N ASP A 529 13.30 52.65 70.16
CA ASP A 529 13.29 52.27 71.58
C ASP A 529 13.51 50.75 71.71
N VAL A 530 14.75 50.36 72.02
CA VAL A 530 15.16 48.97 72.22
C VAL A 530 15.96 48.86 73.51
N SER A 531 15.61 47.88 74.34
CA SER A 531 16.36 47.56 75.54
C SER A 531 17.42 46.51 75.23
N VAL A 532 18.66 46.73 75.65
CA VAL A 532 19.80 45.85 75.38
C VAL A 532 20.41 45.40 76.70
N LEU A 533 20.63 44.10 76.83
CA LEU A 533 21.29 43.46 77.96
C LEU A 533 22.53 42.71 77.47
N PHE A 534 23.65 42.96 78.15
CA PHE A 534 24.86 42.14 78.07
C PHE A 534 25.08 41.46 79.41
N ALA A 535 25.30 40.16 79.40
CA ALA A 535 25.65 39.38 80.58
C ALA A 535 26.95 38.64 80.34
N ASP A 536 27.93 38.82 81.21
CA ASP A 536 29.27 38.22 81.14
C ASP A 536 29.49 37.29 82.34
N LEU A 537 30.15 36.15 82.12
CA LEU A 537 30.46 35.19 83.17
C LEU A 537 31.80 35.55 83.83
N VAL A 538 31.74 36.19 85.00
CA VAL A 538 32.93 36.53 85.78
C VAL A 538 33.53 35.27 86.40
N GLY A 539 34.85 35.11 86.27
CA GLY A 539 35.60 33.92 86.70
C GLY A 539 35.70 32.84 85.62
N PHE A 540 35.05 33.01 84.46
CA PHE A 540 35.04 32.03 83.39
C PHE A 540 36.42 31.79 82.77
N THR A 541 37.24 32.82 82.55
CA THR A 541 38.58 32.66 81.96
C THR A 541 39.48 31.78 82.83
N GLU A 542 39.43 31.96 84.15
CA GLU A 542 40.19 31.14 85.11
C GLU A 542 39.65 29.70 85.16
N PHE A 543 38.33 29.55 85.17
CA PHE A 543 37.67 28.24 85.11
C PHE A 543 38.03 27.47 83.83
N SER A 544 38.01 28.14 82.67
CA SER A 544 38.30 27.54 81.36
C SER A 544 39.74 27.01 81.22
N SER A 545 40.67 27.52 82.03
CA SER A 545 42.07 27.06 82.03
C SER A 545 42.25 25.74 82.78
N ASN A 546 41.27 25.34 83.60
CA ASN A 546 41.36 24.20 84.52
C ASN A 546 40.36 23.07 84.21
N VAL A 547 39.60 23.17 83.11
CA VAL A 547 38.53 22.23 82.72
C VAL A 547 38.75 21.78 81.27
N SER A 548 38.33 20.56 80.92
CA SER A 548 38.49 20.07 79.55
C SER A 548 37.63 20.89 78.56
N PRO A 549 38.07 21.05 77.30
CA PRO A 549 37.28 21.77 76.31
C PRO A 549 35.86 21.21 76.09
N ILE A 550 35.65 19.90 76.29
CA ILE A 550 34.34 19.26 76.14
C ILE A 550 33.43 19.66 77.30
N GLU A 551 33.88 19.49 78.55
CA GLU A 551 33.12 19.86 79.75
C GLU A 551 32.83 21.37 79.79
N LEU A 552 33.76 22.19 79.30
CA LEU A 552 33.57 23.63 79.16
C LEU A 552 32.42 23.97 78.20
N VAL A 553 32.38 23.32 77.04
CA VAL A 553 31.32 23.51 76.04
C VAL A 553 29.98 22.96 76.55
N GLU A 554 29.97 21.84 77.26
CA GLU A 554 28.77 21.29 77.89
C GLU A 554 28.20 22.23 78.95
N LEU A 555 29.04 22.81 79.81
CA LEU A 555 28.61 23.79 80.81
C LEU A 555 28.07 25.07 80.16
N LEU A 556 28.76 25.60 79.14
CA LEU A 556 28.27 26.76 78.38
C LEU A 556 26.93 26.46 77.70
N ASN A 557 26.79 25.28 77.09
CA ASN A 557 25.53 24.86 76.48
C ASN A 557 24.41 24.76 77.52
N LEU A 558 24.68 24.24 78.72
CA LEU A 558 23.70 24.19 79.81
C LEU A 558 23.26 25.60 80.23
N ILE A 559 24.22 26.49 80.52
CA ILE A 559 23.95 27.87 80.95
C ILE A 559 23.16 28.63 79.86
N PHE A 560 23.64 28.60 78.62
CA PHE A 560 23.01 29.32 77.53
C PHE A 560 21.68 28.71 77.10
N SER A 561 21.46 27.40 77.25
CA SER A 561 20.14 26.79 77.02
C SER A 561 19.11 27.28 78.03
N GLU A 562 19.49 27.43 79.29
CA GLU A 562 18.61 28.02 80.31
C GLU A 562 18.33 29.51 80.01
N PHE A 563 19.33 30.28 79.57
CA PHE A 563 19.11 31.67 79.15
C PHE A 563 18.26 31.77 77.88
N ASP A 564 18.37 30.83 76.94
CA ASP A 564 17.53 30.75 75.75
C ASP A 564 16.06 30.50 76.14
N GLN A 565 15.81 29.64 77.14
CA GLN A 565 14.46 29.44 77.69
C GLN A 565 13.91 30.70 78.36
N LEU A 566 14.73 31.42 79.14
CA LEU A 566 14.34 32.71 79.74
C LEU A 566 14.01 33.76 78.67
N THR A 567 14.80 33.80 77.59
CA THR A 567 14.56 34.67 76.43
C THR A 567 13.18 34.41 75.82
N GLN A 568 12.83 33.13 75.62
CA GLN A 568 11.50 32.74 75.12
C GLN A 568 10.38 33.09 76.12
N LYS A 569 10.58 32.81 77.41
CA LYS A 569 9.62 33.09 78.50
C LYS A 569 9.26 34.58 78.55
N HIS A 570 10.26 35.45 78.47
CA HIS A 570 10.08 36.91 78.53
C HIS A 570 9.79 37.55 77.17
N ARG A 571 9.69 36.75 76.10
CA ARG A 571 9.47 37.19 74.70
C ARG A 571 10.53 38.18 74.20
N LEU A 572 11.76 37.96 74.63
CA LEU A 572 12.93 38.72 74.23
C LEU A 572 13.63 38.01 73.06
N GLU A 573 14.64 38.65 72.49
CA GLU A 573 15.39 38.13 71.35
C GLU A 573 16.88 38.00 71.69
N LYS A 574 17.37 36.77 71.62
CA LYS A 574 18.80 36.50 71.67
C LYS A 574 19.42 36.98 70.36
N ILE A 575 20.45 37.81 70.45
CA ILE A 575 21.18 38.29 69.26
C ILE A 575 22.37 37.40 68.98
N LYS A 576 23.24 37.22 69.97
CA LYS A 576 24.46 36.41 69.84
C LYS A 576 25.06 36.09 71.19
N THR A 577 25.93 35.09 71.19
CA THR A 577 26.94 34.91 72.23
C THR A 577 28.27 35.48 71.73
N ILE A 578 29.05 36.10 72.62
CA ILE A 578 30.37 36.65 72.31
C ILE A 578 31.34 36.06 73.32
N GLY A 579 31.92 34.90 72.99
CA GLY A 579 32.66 34.12 73.97
C GLY A 579 31.72 33.62 75.08
N ASP A 580 32.00 34.03 76.29
CA ASP A 580 31.23 33.81 77.52
C ASP A 580 30.14 34.85 77.79
N ALA A 581 30.09 35.92 76.98
CA ALA A 581 29.03 36.92 77.09
C ALA A 581 27.77 36.54 76.30
N TYR A 582 26.60 36.88 76.84
CA TYR A 582 25.28 36.63 76.30
C TYR A 582 24.55 37.97 76.02
N MET A 583 24.12 38.18 74.78
CA MET A 583 23.46 39.43 74.35
C MET A 583 21.99 39.20 74.02
N VAL A 584 21.11 39.95 74.69
CA VAL A 584 19.65 39.89 74.54
C VAL A 584 19.10 41.28 74.31
N VAL A 585 18.03 41.36 73.52
CA VAL A 585 17.29 42.60 73.32
C VAL A 585 15.79 42.42 73.45
N GLY A 586 15.13 43.53 73.78
CA GLY A 586 13.67 43.63 73.81
C GLY A 586 13.19 44.82 72.98
N GLY A 587 12.06 44.66 72.28
CA GLY A 587 11.44 45.71 71.46
C GLY A 587 11.80 45.68 69.97
N LEU A 588 12.50 44.64 69.48
CA LEU A 588 13.00 44.56 68.11
C LEU A 588 11.97 43.99 67.10
N LEU A 589 11.74 42.67 67.03
CA LEU A 589 10.79 42.06 66.08
C LEU A 589 9.38 41.86 66.67
N ILE A 590 9.31 41.77 68.01
CA ILE A 590 8.08 41.76 68.80
C ILE A 590 7.95 43.13 69.49
N LYS A 591 6.99 43.95 69.05
CA LYS A 591 6.66 45.21 69.74
C LYS A 591 6.03 44.87 71.09
N GLN A 592 6.79 45.05 72.15
CA GLN A 592 6.34 44.88 73.53
C GLN A 592 6.49 46.22 74.25
N GLU A 593 5.39 46.80 74.72
CA GLU A 593 5.41 48.11 75.38
C GLU A 593 6.26 48.10 76.66
N GLU A 594 6.29 46.97 77.38
CA GLU A 594 7.09 46.78 78.61
C GLU A 594 8.39 46.01 78.39
N HIS A 595 9.01 46.11 77.19
CA HIS A 595 10.23 45.37 76.85
C HIS A 595 11.39 45.62 77.85
N LEU A 596 11.53 46.85 78.35
CA LEU A 596 12.53 47.21 79.34
C LEU A 596 12.29 46.54 80.70
N GLN A 597 11.04 46.36 81.12
CA GLN A 597 10.72 45.61 82.33
C GLN A 597 11.01 44.11 82.15
N ALA A 598 10.65 43.56 81.00
CA ALA A 598 10.88 42.14 80.70
C ALA A 598 12.38 41.78 80.70
N ILE A 599 13.23 42.63 80.10
CA ILE A 599 14.68 42.39 80.10
C ILE A 599 15.28 42.52 81.50
N THR A 600 14.75 43.41 82.34
CA THR A 600 15.18 43.56 83.73
C THR A 600 14.75 42.38 84.60
N ASN A 601 13.54 41.86 84.40
CA ASN A 601 13.10 40.62 85.05
C ASN A 601 13.96 39.43 84.62
N MET A 602 14.25 39.31 83.32
CA MET A 602 15.17 38.29 82.82
C MET A 602 16.54 38.40 83.48
N ALA A 603 17.10 39.60 83.65
CA ALA A 603 18.41 39.78 84.28
C ALA A 603 18.47 39.19 85.71
N LEU A 604 17.44 39.44 86.52
CA LEU A 604 17.34 38.88 87.88
C LEU A 604 17.18 37.35 87.84
N GLU A 605 16.34 36.84 86.94
CA GLU A 605 16.16 35.39 86.77
C GLU A 605 17.42 34.70 86.24
N MET A 606 18.23 35.36 85.41
CA MET A 606 19.52 34.86 84.93
C MET A 606 20.51 34.68 86.08
N GLN A 607 20.61 35.65 87.01
CA GLN A 607 21.45 35.52 88.19
C GLN A 607 21.01 34.34 89.06
N ALA A 608 19.72 34.26 89.39
CA ALA A 608 19.16 33.14 90.16
C ALA A 608 19.34 31.78 89.45
N CYS A 609 19.29 31.76 88.11
CA CYS A 609 19.51 30.55 87.34
C CYS A 609 20.98 30.13 87.40
N LEU A 610 21.92 31.05 87.19
CA LEU A 610 23.34 30.73 87.29
C LEU A 610 23.71 30.26 88.69
N ASP A 611 23.16 30.87 89.75
CA ASP A 611 23.41 30.44 91.12
C ASP A 611 23.00 28.97 91.34
N ARG A 612 21.84 28.56 90.81
CA ARG A 612 21.39 27.15 90.86
C ARG A 612 22.33 26.21 90.09
N ILE A 613 22.75 26.60 88.88
CA ILE A 613 23.68 25.80 88.08
C ILE A 613 25.04 25.69 88.80
N CYS A 614 25.53 26.78 89.38
CA CYS A 614 26.79 26.81 90.11
C CYS A 614 26.79 25.90 91.34
N ILE A 615 25.67 25.85 92.09
CA ILE A 615 25.49 24.91 93.19
C ILE A 615 25.54 23.46 92.70
N GLN A 616 24.88 23.16 91.58
CA GLN A 616 24.81 21.80 91.03
C GLN A 616 26.15 21.34 90.44
N GLN A 617 26.86 22.23 89.76
CA GLN A 617 28.12 21.95 89.06
C GLN A 617 29.37 22.22 89.93
N GLN A 618 29.18 22.64 91.19
CA GLN A 618 30.26 22.99 92.13
C GLN A 618 31.23 24.06 91.57
N THR A 619 30.68 25.06 90.89
CA THR A 619 31.43 26.18 90.31
C THR A 619 31.16 27.48 91.06
N SER A 620 32.05 28.47 90.92
CA SER A 620 31.92 29.79 91.57
C SER A 620 31.79 30.93 90.55
N LEU A 621 31.10 30.69 89.44
CA LEU A 621 30.86 31.70 88.41
C LEU A 621 29.81 32.70 88.90
N THR A 622 29.95 33.95 88.50
CA THR A 622 28.94 34.99 88.76
C THR A 622 28.61 35.74 87.48
N LEU A 623 27.42 36.33 87.39
CA LEU A 623 27.05 37.18 86.26
C LEU A 623 27.31 38.64 86.57
N ARG A 624 28.05 39.29 85.68
CA ARG A 624 28.05 40.75 85.56
C ARG A 624 27.12 41.13 84.43
N ILE A 625 26.11 41.96 84.71
CA ILE A 625 25.08 42.31 83.72
C ILE A 625 25.03 43.83 83.54
N GLY A 626 24.94 44.28 82.29
CA GLY A 626 24.75 45.67 81.91
C GLY A 626 23.46 45.85 81.11
N ILE A 627 22.64 46.83 81.50
CA ILE A 627 21.39 47.14 80.78
C ILE A 627 21.35 48.62 80.38
N HIS A 628 20.96 48.86 79.14
CA HIS A 628 20.63 50.19 78.64
C HIS A 628 19.44 50.13 77.67
N VAL A 629 18.87 51.29 77.36
CA VAL A 629 17.70 51.43 76.48
C VAL A 629 17.85 52.66 75.59
N GLY A 630 17.52 52.53 74.31
CA GLY A 630 17.58 53.61 73.32
C GLY A 630 17.53 53.11 71.88
N PRO A 631 17.84 53.98 70.90
CA PRO A 631 17.70 53.65 69.48
C PRO A 631 18.81 52.74 68.95
N VAL A 632 18.45 51.83 68.04
CA VAL A 632 19.36 50.88 67.39
C VAL A 632 19.00 50.68 65.91
N VAL A 633 19.97 50.25 65.11
CA VAL A 633 19.76 49.74 63.76
C VAL A 633 20.03 48.24 63.79
N ALA A 634 19.10 47.43 63.28
CA ALA A 634 19.30 45.99 63.15
C ALA A 634 19.24 45.56 61.69
N GLY A 635 19.98 44.52 61.34
CA GLY A 635 20.11 44.12 59.95
C GLY A 635 20.93 42.86 59.71
N VAL A 636 20.88 42.37 58.48
CA VAL A 636 21.61 41.16 58.06
C VAL A 636 22.89 41.55 57.33
N ILE A 637 24.04 41.06 57.79
CA ILE A 637 25.34 41.21 57.13
C ILE A 637 25.89 39.85 56.70
N GLY A 638 26.64 39.84 55.59
CA GLY A 638 27.33 38.67 55.05
C GLY A 638 26.75 38.20 53.72
N GLN A 639 27.61 37.62 52.86
CA GLN A 639 27.20 37.06 51.56
C GLN A 639 27.05 35.53 51.60
N THR A 640 27.79 34.85 52.48
CA THR A 640 27.80 33.38 52.60
C THR A 640 27.32 32.90 53.97
N LYS A 641 27.59 33.64 55.04
CA LYS A 641 27.03 33.44 56.37
C LYS A 641 26.25 34.69 56.76
N PHE A 642 24.92 34.60 56.69
CA PHE A 642 24.04 35.70 57.10
C PHE A 642 24.03 35.79 58.63
N ILE A 643 24.39 36.96 59.16
CA ILE A 643 24.34 37.27 60.58
C ILE A 643 23.37 38.43 60.76
N TYR A 644 22.29 38.20 61.51
CA TYR A 644 21.40 39.26 61.96
C TYR A 644 21.94 39.86 63.25
N ASP A 645 22.21 41.16 63.27
CA ASP A 645 22.92 41.82 64.37
C ASP A 645 22.42 43.26 64.56
N LEU A 646 22.85 43.91 65.65
CA LEU A 646 22.48 45.27 66.01
C LEU A 646 23.69 46.20 66.08
N TRP A 647 23.48 47.43 65.63
CA TRP A 647 24.44 48.52 65.68
C TRP A 647 23.81 49.76 66.29
N GLY A 648 24.61 50.52 67.02
CA GLY A 648 24.18 51.79 67.59
C GLY A 648 24.88 52.11 68.89
N ASP A 649 24.73 53.37 69.30
CA ASP A 649 25.27 53.86 70.55
C ASP A 649 24.67 53.15 71.78
N THR A 650 23.41 52.71 71.68
CA THR A 650 22.73 51.97 72.73
C THR A 650 23.39 50.62 73.01
N VAL A 651 23.81 49.89 71.98
CA VAL A 651 24.53 48.60 72.12
C VAL A 651 25.87 48.81 72.81
N ASN A 652 26.63 49.82 72.38
CA ASN A 652 27.91 50.19 72.99
C ASN A 652 27.75 50.58 74.46
N THR A 653 26.71 51.35 74.78
CA THR A 653 26.44 51.80 76.15
C THR A 653 26.06 50.62 77.05
N ALA A 654 25.20 49.70 76.59
CA ALA A 654 24.84 48.49 77.35
C ALA A 654 26.07 47.60 77.62
N SER A 655 26.90 47.35 76.61
CA SER A 655 28.15 46.59 76.77
C SER A 655 29.13 47.28 77.74
N ARG A 656 29.15 48.61 77.78
CA ARG A 656 29.95 49.38 78.75
C ARG A 656 29.36 49.39 80.16
N MET A 657 28.05 49.27 80.31
CA MET A 657 27.42 49.06 81.62
C MET A 657 27.78 47.70 82.18
N GLU A 658 27.90 46.68 81.33
CA GLU A 658 28.35 45.35 81.72
C GLU A 658 29.84 45.41 82.11
N SER A 659 30.72 45.78 81.17
CA SER A 659 32.18 45.70 81.39
C SER A 659 32.75 46.63 82.47
N SER A 660 32.07 47.74 82.79
CA SER A 660 32.45 48.59 83.93
C SER A 660 31.70 48.25 85.23
N GLY A 661 30.76 47.31 85.16
CA GLY A 661 29.91 46.87 86.26
C GLY A 661 30.69 46.20 87.38
N ILE A 662 30.00 45.98 88.50
CA ILE A 662 30.54 45.21 89.62
C ILE A 662 30.20 43.74 89.39
N ASP A 663 31.16 42.86 89.65
CA ASP A 663 30.97 41.42 89.51
C ASP A 663 29.79 40.93 90.38
N GLY A 664 28.97 40.05 89.81
CA GLY A 664 27.75 39.56 90.47
C GLY A 664 26.61 40.59 90.59
N LYS A 665 26.73 41.79 89.99
CA LYS A 665 25.70 42.83 90.02
C LYS A 665 25.16 43.17 88.63
N ILE A 666 23.94 43.71 88.63
CA ILE A 666 23.27 44.23 87.43
C ILE A 666 23.40 45.76 87.45
N GLN A 667 24.22 46.31 86.55
CA GLN A 667 24.42 47.74 86.40
C GLN A 667 23.55 48.30 85.27
N VAL A 668 22.93 49.46 85.53
CA VAL A 668 22.10 50.15 84.56
C VAL A 668 22.45 51.64 84.46
N THR A 669 22.15 52.24 83.31
CA THR A 669 22.24 53.70 83.12
C THR A 669 21.14 54.47 83.86
N SER A 670 21.33 55.77 84.05
CA SER A 670 20.31 56.68 84.59
C SER A 670 18.97 56.66 83.84
N VAL A 671 18.98 56.48 82.52
CA VAL A 671 17.77 56.38 81.70
C VAL A 671 16.92 55.17 82.09
N VAL A 672 17.56 54.02 82.33
CA VAL A 672 16.88 52.80 82.78
C VAL A 672 16.33 52.98 84.18
N TYR A 673 17.13 53.53 85.09
CA TYR A 673 16.69 53.85 86.45
C TYR A 673 15.44 54.74 86.45
N GLN A 674 15.45 55.86 85.70
CA GLN A 674 14.31 56.78 85.68
C GLN A 674 13.02 56.11 85.17
N ARG A 675 13.13 55.18 84.21
CA ARG A 675 11.99 54.43 83.67
C ARG A 675 11.48 53.33 84.59
N LEU A 676 12.31 52.80 85.50
CA LEU A 676 12.01 51.61 86.29
C LEU A 676 12.01 51.79 87.81
N LYS A 677 12.39 52.96 88.33
CA LYS A 677 12.54 53.24 89.77
C LYS A 677 11.28 52.98 90.62
N GLU A 678 10.09 52.98 90.01
CA GLU A 678 8.84 52.67 90.71
C GLU A 678 8.61 51.17 90.86
N LYS A 679 9.11 50.36 89.92
CA LYS A 679 8.89 48.90 89.83
C LYS A 679 10.05 48.09 90.42
N PHE A 680 11.24 48.67 90.54
CA PHE A 680 12.45 47.97 90.99
C PHE A 680 13.27 48.81 91.98
N VAL A 681 14.02 48.13 92.84
CA VAL A 681 14.90 48.74 93.83
C VAL A 681 16.30 48.90 93.25
N PHE A 682 16.80 50.14 93.24
CA PHE A 682 18.13 50.49 92.76
C PHE A 682 18.96 51.19 93.83
N GLU A 683 20.26 50.92 93.85
CA GLU A 683 21.25 51.63 94.64
C GLU A 683 22.09 52.53 93.71
N GLU A 684 22.25 53.81 94.07
CA GLU A 684 23.09 54.73 93.29
C GLU A 684 24.58 54.39 93.50
N ARG A 685 25.29 54.13 92.39
CA ARG A 685 26.74 53.87 92.42
C ARG A 685 27.56 55.15 92.33
N GLY A 686 26.97 56.23 91.79
CA GLY A 686 27.63 57.51 91.52
C GLY A 686 28.23 57.59 90.11
N GLU A 687 29.12 58.56 89.90
CA GLU A 687 29.82 58.75 88.62
C GLU A 687 30.90 57.70 88.40
N VAL A 688 30.75 56.90 87.35
CA VAL A 688 31.74 55.91 86.90
C VAL A 688 32.32 56.40 85.57
N SER A 689 33.66 56.34 85.44
CA SER A 689 34.33 56.68 84.19
C SER A 689 34.14 55.56 83.17
N ILE A 690 33.39 55.84 82.10
CA ILE A 690 33.07 54.88 81.05
C ILE A 690 33.88 55.20 79.79
N LYS A 691 34.65 54.22 79.30
CA LYS A 691 35.49 54.36 78.11
C LYS A 691 34.67 54.81 76.90
N GLY A 692 35.02 55.98 76.36
CA GLY A 692 34.37 56.59 75.19
C GLY A 692 33.09 57.36 75.49
N LYS A 693 32.65 57.43 76.75
CA LYS A 693 31.44 58.14 77.19
C LYS A 693 31.70 59.23 78.23
N GLY A 694 32.85 59.21 78.89
CA GLY A 694 33.16 60.10 80.01
C GLY A 694 32.54 59.57 81.32
N ASN A 695 32.33 60.45 82.29
CA ASN A 695 31.68 60.07 83.54
C ASN A 695 30.18 59.92 83.32
N MET A 696 29.63 58.78 83.74
CA MET A 696 28.19 58.52 83.70
C MET A 696 27.71 58.15 85.10
N THR A 697 26.56 58.69 85.51
CA THR A 697 25.86 58.23 86.71
C THR A 697 25.26 56.85 86.45
N THR A 698 25.59 55.89 87.31
CA THR A 698 25.17 54.49 87.18
C THR A 698 24.42 54.02 88.43
N TYR A 699 23.58 53.01 88.25
CA TYR A 699 22.75 52.43 89.30
C TYR A 699 22.90 50.92 89.30
N LEU A 700 22.86 50.31 90.49
CA LEU A 700 22.87 48.87 90.67
C LEU A 700 21.46 48.40 90.99
N LEU A 701 20.94 47.48 90.21
CA LEU A 701 19.66 46.83 90.46
C LEU A 701 19.84 45.77 91.56
N SER A 702 18.97 45.80 92.58
CA SER A 702 19.01 44.84 93.69
C SER A 702 17.88 43.81 93.62
N THR A 703 16.62 44.25 93.53
CA THR A 703 15.45 43.35 93.54
C THR A 703 14.21 44.07 92.98
N ILE A 704 13.10 43.34 92.86
CA ILE A 704 11.79 43.88 92.49
C ILE A 704 11.20 44.65 93.68
N ASN A 705 10.57 45.79 93.41
CA ASN A 705 9.86 46.56 94.43
C ASN A 705 8.52 45.85 94.71
N ASN A 706 8.36 45.27 95.90
CA ASN A 706 7.16 44.51 96.28
C ASN A 706 5.93 45.39 96.49
#